data_AF-A0A4Y7KZ73-F1
#
_entry.id   AF-A0A4Y7KZ73-F1
#
_cell.length_a   1.000
_cell.length_b   1.000
_cell.length_c   1.000
_cell.angle_alpha   90.00
_cell.angle_beta   90.00
_cell.angle_gamma   90.00
#
_symmetry.space_group_name_H-M   'P 1'
#
loop_
_entity.id
_entity.type
_entity.pdbx_description
1 polymer ?
#
loop_
_entity_poly.entity_id
_entity_poly.type
_entity_poly.pdbx_seq_one_letter_code
_entity_poly.pdbx_strand_id
1 'polypeptide(L)'
;MFVVFPILQVIQGANFSDFSFLKTNRVFFGPTCKLYFASPVLSYPCSLQQLKQVRNQTKCHIVLANHNGNGEHEEGRSRPISDDQVFTSIFLASINNDSQENSAVNSSASISHSQLNPKEHVVDLPVNQKNLLDRLKAVHLHISASEQWNLSRIELCHRNYLVSARNLIHYLALKCLDTEQLQEELSAIGLQNLETINPHVLASVYSGIQLLNNLESRLPDSEAEANSVNINHVFFGDGLKISKHKNEDFSRTSLRRRAVSCKESLLGPLQDGKPSHIMATVGSKAIECETLLGDLLSNGTAIFRINCAHGVPSVWSEIIRRIKRSSKMLEKPCRILIDLAGPKLRTDRMKEGPSVMKISPKKDATGSVILPAQVWLSYIGSGSPPTHLSPDVVLFVDNKHLFSSLEVGDVLKFCDTRGRKRSLKISKKFPVFAGVVEEFVRLKIGDLLIISREPCLASKEGSPVGDLRVSCSSSYLYDSVKPGEPIAFDDGKIWGVIQGTSSLEIVFSITHASPKGSKLGSEKSINIPQSEIRFKGLTSKDLLDLEFIAEHADMVGFSFIRDVSDVIVLQQELEKRKLQKLGVVLKIETQGGFDKLPFILLQAMHLPNPLGVMIARGDLAVECGWENLADIQEEILSICGAAHVPVIWATQVLESLVKSGLPTRAEITDVSNGQRASCIMLNKGKYITGAVSTLDSILRSSGSQKMESKLKSLLVPSQQHDGADVSFSNNWKRRRRSN
;
A
#
# COMPACT_ATOMS: atom_id res chain seq x y z
N MET A 1 -26.91 24.51 7.27
CA MET A 1 -26.47 25.91 7.36
C MET A 1 -25.50 25.97 8.52
N PHE A 2 -24.23 26.24 8.27
CA PHE A 2 -23.15 26.03 9.23
C PHE A 2 -22.55 27.35 9.65
N VAL A 3 -22.09 27.44 10.91
CA VAL A 3 -21.66 28.72 11.47
C VAL A 3 -20.27 28.64 12.06
N VAL A 4 -19.46 29.66 11.77
CA VAL A 4 -18.22 29.97 12.50
C VAL A 4 -18.50 31.00 13.61
N PHE A 5 -17.93 30.79 14.79
CA PHE A 5 -18.08 31.65 15.96
C PHE A 5 -16.73 32.14 16.48
N PRO A 6 -16.58 33.42 16.88
CA PRO A 6 -15.47 33.89 17.70
C PRO A 6 -15.83 33.79 19.19
N ILE A 7 -14.95 33.18 19.98
CA ILE A 7 -15.06 33.07 21.45
C ILE A 7 -13.99 33.92 22.12
N LEU A 8 -14.39 34.79 23.06
CA LEU A 8 -13.49 35.66 23.83
C LEU A 8 -13.13 35.11 25.23
N GLN A 9 -13.55 33.90 25.60
CA GLN A 9 -13.26 33.30 26.92
C GLN A 9 -13.04 31.79 26.87
N VAL A 10 -12.20 31.24 27.77
CA VAL A 10 -11.92 29.80 27.83
C VAL A 10 -13.15 28.99 28.27
N ILE A 11 -13.51 28.00 27.46
CA ILE A 11 -14.58 27.04 27.71
C ILE A 11 -13.94 25.67 27.98
N GLN A 12 -14.22 25.11 29.15
CA GLN A 12 -13.89 23.72 29.47
C GLN A 12 -15.21 22.96 29.51
N GLY A 13 -15.43 22.14 28.47
CA GLY A 13 -16.58 21.25 28.28
C GLY A 13 -17.93 21.93 28.05
N ALA A 14 -18.85 21.22 27.41
CA ALA A 14 -20.29 21.45 27.41
C ALA A 14 -20.95 20.08 27.25
N ASN A 15 -22.06 19.79 27.96
CA ASN A 15 -22.77 18.53 27.76
C ASN A 15 -23.99 18.72 26.83
N PHE A 16 -24.35 17.67 26.12
CA PHE A 16 -25.37 17.67 25.07
C PHE A 16 -26.78 17.97 25.61
N SER A 17 -27.04 17.62 26.88
CA SER A 17 -28.29 17.86 27.61
C SER A 17 -28.59 19.31 27.96
N ASP A 18 -27.61 20.22 27.89
CA ASP A 18 -27.66 21.50 28.62
C ASP A 18 -28.34 22.65 27.84
N PHE A 19 -28.96 22.34 26.70
CA PHE A 19 -29.53 23.32 25.75
C PHE A 19 -31.07 23.36 25.79
N SER A 20 -31.64 24.15 26.70
CA SER A 20 -33.09 24.41 26.76
C SER A 20 -33.45 25.82 26.26
N PHE A 21 -34.27 25.96 25.21
CA PHE A 21 -34.78 27.27 24.77
C PHE A 21 -36.23 27.24 24.28
N LEU A 22 -37.05 28.13 24.86
CA LEU A 22 -38.41 28.47 24.42
C LEU A 22 -38.41 29.79 23.64
N LYS A 23 -39.37 29.95 22.73
CA LYS A 23 -39.36 30.99 21.68
C LYS A 23 -40.30 32.16 22.01
N THR A 24 -39.77 33.24 22.57
CA THR A 24 -40.39 34.57 22.58
C THR A 24 -39.34 35.68 22.48
N ASN A 25 -39.77 36.87 22.07
CA ASN A 25 -38.92 37.93 21.53
C ASN A 25 -37.82 38.45 22.49
N ARG A 26 -36.62 38.66 21.91
CA ARG A 26 -35.52 39.55 22.33
C ARG A 26 -35.42 39.89 23.82
N VAL A 27 -34.32 39.39 24.44
CA VAL A 27 -33.88 39.51 25.84
C VAL A 27 -34.38 38.37 26.75
N PHE A 28 -33.44 37.61 27.32
CA PHE A 28 -33.69 36.51 28.24
C PHE A 28 -32.92 36.69 29.57
N PHE A 29 -33.66 36.63 30.68
CA PHE A 29 -33.17 36.41 32.05
C PHE A 29 -33.86 35.14 32.63
N GLY A 30 -33.28 34.53 33.67
CA GLY A 30 -33.67 33.19 34.20
C GLY A 30 -34.91 33.16 35.12
N PRO A 31 -35.15 32.07 35.90
CA PRO A 31 -34.13 31.41 36.73
C PRO A 31 -34.17 29.85 36.83
N THR A 32 -33.26 29.32 37.68
CA THR A 32 -33.21 27.98 38.34
C THR A 32 -33.01 26.69 37.54
N CYS A 33 -31.98 25.93 37.95
CA CYS A 33 -31.71 24.53 37.59
C CYS A 33 -32.34 23.56 38.60
N LYS A 34 -32.62 22.31 38.17
CA LYS A 34 -32.32 21.06 38.90
C LYS A 34 -32.57 19.83 38.01
N LEU A 35 -31.72 18.82 38.14
CA LEU A 35 -31.85 17.48 37.53
C LEU A 35 -32.73 16.57 38.40
N TYR A 36 -33.37 15.55 37.80
CA TYR A 36 -33.25 14.12 38.14
C TYR A 36 -34.04 13.26 37.15
N PHE A 37 -33.63 11.99 36.97
CA PHE A 37 -34.29 11.01 36.11
C PHE A 37 -35.47 10.32 36.83
N ALA A 38 -36.52 10.00 36.08
CA ALA A 38 -37.51 8.97 36.44
C ALA A 38 -37.99 8.24 35.18
N SER A 39 -38.17 6.91 35.28
CA SER A 39 -38.61 6.02 34.19
C SER A 39 -40.09 6.25 33.79
N PRO A 40 -40.52 5.76 32.62
CA PRO A 40 -41.77 6.21 32.00
C PRO A 40 -43.03 5.54 32.58
N VAL A 41 -44.00 6.34 33.04
CA VAL A 41 -45.39 5.89 33.29
C VAL A 41 -46.40 6.96 32.84
N LEU A 42 -47.08 6.66 31.74
CA LEU A 42 -48.46 7.01 31.33
C LEU A 42 -49.12 8.40 31.59
N SER A 43 -49.78 8.88 30.52
CA SER A 43 -51.11 9.56 30.45
C SER A 43 -51.25 11.11 30.46
N TYR A 44 -52.31 11.56 29.75
CA TYR A 44 -52.76 12.93 29.41
C TYR A 44 -53.72 13.52 30.50
N PRO A 45 -54.40 14.68 30.33
CA PRO A 45 -53.95 16.08 30.12
C PRO A 45 -54.64 17.09 31.11
N CYS A 46 -54.59 18.41 30.80
CA CYS A 46 -55.23 19.59 31.47
C CYS A 46 -54.39 20.34 32.53
N SER A 47 -54.56 21.64 32.80
CA SER A 47 -55.21 22.78 32.09
C SER A 47 -54.70 24.13 32.65
N LEU A 48 -55.12 25.29 32.09
CA LEU A 48 -54.70 26.64 32.52
C LEU A 48 -55.12 26.99 33.96
N GLN A 49 -54.38 27.89 34.63
CA GLN A 49 -54.86 29.25 35.01
C GLN A 49 -53.83 30.14 35.76
N GLN A 50 -53.74 31.41 35.33
CA GLN A 50 -53.60 32.65 36.15
C GLN A 50 -52.34 32.88 37.04
N LEU A 51 -51.88 34.10 37.39
CA LEU A 51 -52.02 35.50 36.88
C LEU A 51 -51.00 36.40 37.64
N LYS A 52 -50.76 37.64 37.15
CA LYS A 52 -50.43 38.87 37.94
C LYS A 52 -49.02 38.95 38.63
N GLN A 53 -48.38 40.12 38.81
CA GLN A 53 -48.58 41.50 38.29
C GLN A 53 -47.35 42.41 38.61
N VAL A 54 -47.28 43.60 37.99
CA VAL A 54 -46.53 44.82 38.41
C VAL A 54 -44.98 44.77 38.35
N ARG A 55 -44.20 45.85 38.14
CA ARG A 55 -44.18 47.06 37.26
C ARG A 55 -42.98 47.91 37.73
N ASN A 56 -42.39 48.68 36.81
CA ASN A 56 -41.57 49.89 37.01
C ASN A 56 -40.06 49.83 37.30
N GLN A 57 -39.42 50.90 36.81
CA GLN A 57 -37.98 51.15 36.65
C GLN A 57 -37.52 52.20 37.68
N THR A 58 -36.21 52.27 37.99
CA THR A 58 -35.31 53.41 37.62
C THR A 58 -33.87 53.17 38.15
N LYS A 59 -33.00 54.20 38.14
CA LYS A 59 -31.57 54.10 37.77
C LYS A 59 -30.58 54.52 38.88
N CYS A 60 -29.34 54.04 38.71
CA CYS A 60 -28.04 54.69 38.99
C CYS A 60 -27.69 55.15 40.42
N HIS A 61 -26.55 54.65 40.91
CA HIS A 61 -25.52 55.48 41.55
C HIS A 61 -24.13 55.14 41.00
N ILE A 62 -23.28 56.16 40.94
CA ILE A 62 -21.87 56.12 40.51
C ILE A 62 -21.01 56.23 41.78
N VAL A 63 -19.92 55.47 41.87
CA VAL A 63 -18.78 55.80 42.74
C VAL A 63 -17.48 55.53 41.96
N LEU A 64 -16.62 56.54 41.93
CA LEU A 64 -15.25 56.51 41.39
C LEU A 64 -14.25 56.45 42.54
N ALA A 65 -13.06 55.90 42.28
CA ALA A 65 -11.87 56.14 43.09
C ALA A 65 -10.65 56.28 42.16
N ASN A 66 -9.97 57.42 42.25
CA ASN A 66 -8.71 57.73 41.56
C ASN A 66 -7.54 57.63 42.57
N HIS A 67 -6.33 57.28 42.12
CA HIS A 67 -5.27 58.28 41.91
C HIS A 67 -3.98 57.73 41.25
N ASN A 68 -3.48 58.50 40.28
CA ASN A 68 -2.10 58.80 39.85
C ASN A 68 -0.91 57.83 40.03
N GLY A 69 -0.17 57.71 38.92
CA GLY A 69 1.29 57.66 38.88
C GLY A 69 1.75 58.23 37.53
N ASN A 70 2.57 59.29 37.54
CA ASN A 70 3.00 59.98 36.30
C ASN A 70 4.02 59.15 35.51
N GLY A 71 4.12 59.42 34.20
CA GLY A 71 5.24 58.98 33.38
C GLY A 71 6.17 60.14 33.03
N GLU A 72 7.37 59.80 32.55
CA GLU A 72 8.27 60.71 31.84
C GLU A 72 8.74 60.03 30.54
N HIS A 73 9.01 60.84 29.52
CA HIS A 73 9.60 60.45 28.24
C HIS A 73 11.06 60.89 28.22
N GLU A 74 11.96 60.05 27.71
CA GLU A 74 13.21 60.51 27.10
C GLU A 74 13.41 59.90 25.71
N GLU A 75 14.04 60.66 24.83
CA GLU A 75 14.26 60.32 23.42
C GLU A 75 15.56 59.53 23.23
N GLY A 76 15.51 58.44 22.46
CA GLY A 76 16.68 57.65 22.05
C GLY A 76 16.72 57.44 20.54
N ARG A 77 17.62 58.13 19.85
CA ARG A 77 17.77 58.06 18.37
C ARG A 77 18.33 56.70 17.92
N SER A 78 17.85 56.18 16.79
CA SER A 78 18.64 56.06 15.53
C SER A 78 18.06 55.04 14.53
N ARG A 79 18.53 55.09 13.28
CA ARG A 79 18.01 54.37 12.11
C ARG A 79 18.64 52.97 11.96
N PRO A 80 17.99 52.02 11.25
CA PRO A 80 18.65 50.79 10.83
C PRO A 80 19.63 51.06 9.69
N ILE A 81 20.80 50.41 9.74
CA ILE A 81 21.73 50.26 8.62
C ILE A 81 22.12 48.78 8.54
N SER A 82 22.34 48.31 7.32
CA SER A 82 22.62 46.93 6.95
C SER A 82 24.13 46.64 6.84
N ASP A 83 24.40 45.44 6.31
CA ASP A 83 25.61 45.01 5.60
C ASP A 83 26.61 44.14 6.37
N ASP A 84 27.09 43.15 5.63
CA ASP A 84 28.16 42.22 5.97
C ASP A 84 29.49 42.93 6.23
N GLN A 85 30.39 42.33 7.02
CA GLN A 85 31.60 41.65 6.49
C GLN A 85 32.66 41.29 7.56
N VAL A 86 33.00 39.99 7.60
CA VAL A 86 34.38 39.44 7.47
C VAL A 86 35.42 39.56 8.65
N PHE A 87 36.35 38.59 8.63
CA PHE A 87 37.68 38.47 9.30
C PHE A 87 37.81 37.92 10.75
N THR A 88 37.87 36.58 10.80
CA THR A 88 38.97 35.71 11.28
C THR A 88 39.99 36.17 12.35
N SER A 89 40.27 35.21 13.25
CA SER A 89 41.54 34.87 13.94
C SER A 89 42.15 35.80 15.00
N ILE A 90 42.32 35.22 16.20
CA ILE A 90 43.52 35.18 17.08
C ILE A 90 43.07 34.50 18.40
N PHE A 91 43.83 33.70 19.16
CA PHE A 91 45.05 32.89 18.97
C PHE A 91 45.30 32.21 20.34
N LEU A 92 45.75 30.93 20.39
CA LEU A 92 46.63 30.30 21.43
C LEU A 92 46.41 30.55 22.96
N ALA A 93 46.85 29.70 23.91
CA ALA A 93 47.34 28.32 23.99
C ALA A 93 47.58 27.98 25.49
N SER A 94 48.19 26.82 25.76
CA SER A 94 48.81 26.35 27.02
C SER A 94 47.98 25.31 27.79
N ILE A 95 48.55 24.20 28.31
CA ILE A 95 49.97 23.79 28.36
C ILE A 95 50.09 22.25 28.42
N ASN A 96 51.03 21.68 27.65
CA ASN A 96 52.13 20.74 27.97
C ASN A 96 51.96 19.67 29.11
N ASN A 97 52.65 18.52 29.12
CA ASN A 97 53.80 18.05 28.32
C ASN A 97 54.01 16.51 28.33
N ASP A 98 55.14 16.10 27.71
CA ASP A 98 55.92 14.83 27.82
C ASP A 98 55.47 13.67 26.91
N SER A 99 56.20 13.32 25.83
CA SER A 99 57.59 12.77 25.68
C SER A 99 57.66 11.28 26.09
N GLN A 100 58.39 10.34 25.45
CA GLN A 100 59.40 10.29 24.37
C GLN A 100 59.37 8.81 23.81
N GLU A 101 59.91 8.36 22.66
CA GLU A 101 60.67 8.93 21.52
C GLU A 101 60.65 7.90 20.33
N ASN A 102 61.18 8.29 19.14
CA ASN A 102 61.70 7.46 18.02
C ASN A 102 60.75 6.52 17.22
N SER A 103 60.87 6.36 15.90
CA SER A 103 61.50 7.16 14.82
C SER A 103 61.04 6.51 13.49
N ALA A 104 60.32 7.20 12.60
CA ALA A 104 60.85 7.87 11.38
C ALA A 104 61.34 6.88 10.27
N VAL A 105 61.17 7.11 8.96
CA VAL A 105 60.99 8.35 8.20
C VAL A 105 60.02 8.13 7.01
N ASN A 106 59.07 9.07 6.86
CA ASN A 106 58.56 9.74 5.65
C ASN A 106 59.19 9.36 4.28
N SER A 107 58.48 9.41 3.15
CA SER A 107 58.09 10.70 2.56
C SER A 107 57.14 10.60 1.35
N SER A 108 56.31 11.63 1.21
CA SER A 108 55.65 11.99 -0.05
C SER A 108 56.64 12.66 -1.00
N ALA A 109 56.68 12.25 -2.27
CA ALA A 109 57.28 13.04 -3.34
C ALA A 109 56.49 12.86 -4.65
N SER A 110 56.16 14.00 -5.26
CA SER A 110 55.61 14.11 -6.61
C SER A 110 56.72 14.11 -7.67
N ILE A 111 56.32 14.15 -8.95
CA ILE A 111 57.14 14.40 -10.16
C ILE A 111 57.84 13.16 -10.75
N SER A 112 57.34 12.67 -11.88
CA SER A 112 58.00 12.84 -13.21
C SER A 112 57.30 12.03 -14.31
N HIS A 113 57.31 12.55 -15.53
CA HIS A 113 57.03 11.74 -16.72
C HIS A 113 58.17 10.73 -16.95
N SER A 114 57.83 9.44 -17.01
CA SER A 114 58.66 8.45 -17.69
C SER A 114 57.80 7.72 -18.71
N GLN A 115 58.20 7.79 -19.98
CA GLN A 115 57.63 6.95 -21.03
C GLN A 115 58.07 5.50 -20.77
N LEU A 116 57.10 4.60 -20.59
CA LEU A 116 57.34 3.16 -20.57
C LEU A 116 56.37 2.47 -21.53
N ASN A 117 56.92 1.59 -22.37
CA ASN A 117 56.24 0.99 -23.50
C ASN A 117 55.07 0.08 -23.08
N PRO A 118 54.04 -0.07 -23.94
CA PRO A 118 53.00 -1.06 -23.72
C PRO A 118 53.57 -2.47 -23.87
N LYS A 119 53.70 -3.18 -22.76
CA LYS A 119 53.76 -4.65 -22.75
C LYS A 119 52.68 -5.19 -21.83
N GLU A 120 51.66 -5.75 -22.49
CA GLU A 120 50.93 -6.95 -22.11
C GLU A 120 50.95 -7.31 -20.61
N HIS A 121 49.92 -6.87 -19.90
CA HIS A 121 49.31 -7.67 -18.85
C HIS A 121 47.80 -7.73 -19.08
N VAL A 122 47.42 -8.44 -20.14
CA VAL A 122 46.11 -9.10 -20.15
C VAL A 122 46.22 -10.16 -19.05
N VAL A 123 45.44 -10.00 -17.98
CA VAL A 123 45.27 -11.06 -16.99
C VAL A 123 44.31 -12.06 -17.60
N ASP A 124 44.85 -12.95 -18.44
CA ASP A 124 44.18 -14.19 -18.80
C ASP A 124 44.04 -15.02 -17.52
N LEU A 125 42.88 -14.88 -16.86
CA LEU A 125 42.33 -15.93 -16.03
C LEU A 125 41.82 -17.00 -16.99
N PRO A 126 42.49 -18.17 -17.12
CA PRO A 126 41.95 -19.25 -17.93
C PRO A 126 40.76 -19.83 -17.17
N VAL A 127 39.56 -19.28 -17.41
CA VAL A 127 38.30 -19.89 -16.99
C VAL A 127 38.33 -21.30 -17.58
N ASN A 128 38.49 -22.30 -16.71
CA ASN A 128 38.64 -23.68 -17.14
C ASN A 128 37.29 -24.16 -17.70
N GLN A 129 37.12 -24.01 -19.00
CA GLN A 129 35.85 -24.23 -19.71
C GLN A 129 35.30 -25.63 -19.46
N LYS A 130 36.19 -26.62 -19.30
CA LYS A 130 35.85 -28.00 -18.96
C LYS A 130 35.29 -28.14 -17.55
N ASN A 131 35.90 -27.50 -16.56
CA ASN A 131 35.37 -27.44 -15.18
C ASN A 131 34.00 -26.74 -15.16
N LEU A 132 33.87 -25.59 -15.82
CA LEU A 132 32.61 -24.86 -15.94
C LEU A 132 31.50 -25.71 -16.60
N LEU A 133 31.84 -26.40 -17.69
CA LEU A 133 30.96 -27.33 -18.38
C LEU A 133 30.51 -28.49 -17.48
N ASP A 134 31.43 -29.11 -16.72
CA ASP A 134 31.10 -30.21 -15.82
C ASP A 134 30.26 -29.75 -14.61
N ARG A 135 30.51 -28.53 -14.09
CA ARG A 135 29.62 -27.88 -13.10
C ARG A 135 28.21 -27.66 -13.65
N LEU A 136 28.06 -27.19 -14.89
CA LEU A 136 26.75 -27.02 -15.52
C LEU A 136 26.04 -28.36 -15.76
N LYS A 137 26.77 -29.42 -16.16
CA LYS A 137 26.23 -30.78 -16.24
C LYS A 137 25.72 -31.26 -14.87
N ALA A 138 26.44 -30.97 -13.78
CA ALA A 138 26.02 -31.30 -12.43
C ALA A 138 24.75 -30.52 -12.01
N VAL A 139 24.66 -29.22 -12.31
CA VAL A 139 23.45 -28.40 -12.11
C VAL A 139 22.26 -28.97 -12.90
N HIS A 140 22.45 -29.30 -14.18
CA HIS A 140 21.43 -29.93 -15.01
C HIS A 140 20.95 -31.27 -14.43
N LEU A 141 21.87 -32.10 -13.94
CA LEU A 141 21.54 -33.37 -13.30
C LEU A 141 20.75 -33.17 -12.00
N HIS A 142 21.15 -32.23 -11.15
CA HIS A 142 20.43 -31.88 -9.92
C HIS A 142 18.99 -31.43 -10.21
N ILE A 143 18.81 -30.50 -11.15
CA ILE A 143 17.49 -30.01 -11.58
C ILE A 143 16.64 -31.15 -12.13
N SER A 144 17.23 -32.02 -12.98
CA SER A 144 16.52 -33.18 -13.56
C SER A 144 16.11 -34.19 -12.49
N ALA A 145 16.96 -34.46 -11.50
CA ALA A 145 16.65 -35.35 -10.39
C ALA A 145 15.54 -34.79 -9.48
N SER A 146 15.56 -33.49 -9.21
CA SER A 146 14.50 -32.81 -8.43
C SER A 146 13.14 -32.87 -9.12
N GLU A 147 13.11 -32.77 -10.46
CA GLU A 147 11.88 -32.99 -11.23
C GLU A 147 11.32 -34.41 -11.03
N GLN A 148 12.16 -35.44 -11.16
CA GLN A 148 11.75 -36.84 -10.97
C GLN A 148 11.26 -37.10 -9.53
N TRP A 149 11.94 -36.54 -8.53
CA TRP A 149 11.54 -36.64 -7.12
C TRP A 149 10.16 -36.02 -6.85
N ASN A 150 9.81 -34.95 -7.56
CA ASN A 150 8.52 -34.26 -7.41
C ASN A 150 7.47 -34.68 -8.46
N LEU A 151 7.72 -35.72 -9.26
CA LEU A 151 6.85 -36.11 -10.37
C LEU A 151 5.40 -36.36 -9.92
N SER A 152 5.20 -37.03 -8.80
CA SER A 152 3.87 -37.29 -8.23
C SER A 152 3.09 -36.03 -7.84
N ARG A 153 3.78 -34.94 -7.48
CA ARG A 153 3.16 -33.62 -7.21
C ARG A 153 2.87 -32.88 -8.51
N ILE A 154 3.77 -32.98 -9.49
CA ILE A 154 3.60 -32.39 -10.82
C ILE A 154 2.38 -33.02 -11.53
N GLU A 155 2.20 -34.34 -11.43
CA GLU A 155 1.09 -35.06 -12.07
C GLU A 155 -0.30 -34.75 -11.48
N LEU A 156 -0.38 -34.19 -10.28
CA LEU A 156 -1.63 -33.65 -9.71
C LEU A 156 -2.03 -32.31 -10.33
N CYS A 157 -1.09 -31.59 -10.97
CA CYS A 157 -1.40 -30.32 -11.64
C CYS A 157 -2.23 -30.56 -12.91
N HIS A 158 -3.23 -29.71 -13.14
CA HIS A 158 -4.02 -29.74 -14.37
C HIS A 158 -3.12 -29.57 -15.60
N ARG A 159 -3.50 -30.17 -16.74
CA ARG A 159 -2.73 -30.12 -18.01
C ARG A 159 -2.34 -28.70 -18.47
N ASN A 160 -3.12 -27.68 -18.09
CA ASN A 160 -2.82 -26.27 -18.37
C ASN A 160 -1.67 -25.71 -17.52
N TYR A 161 -1.11 -26.49 -16.60
CA TYR A 161 -0.06 -26.08 -15.67
C TYR A 161 1.11 -27.06 -15.52
N LEU A 162 1.05 -28.30 -16.03
CA LEU A 162 2.16 -29.27 -15.99
C LEU A 162 3.54 -28.67 -16.34
N VAL A 163 3.62 -27.92 -17.44
CA VAL A 163 4.85 -27.25 -17.90
C VAL A 163 5.32 -26.15 -16.91
N SER A 164 4.37 -25.43 -16.31
CA SER A 164 4.63 -24.41 -15.29
C SER A 164 5.08 -25.00 -13.96
N ALA A 165 4.44 -26.07 -13.49
CA ALA A 165 4.80 -26.78 -12.28
C ALA A 165 6.22 -27.36 -12.37
N ARG A 166 6.56 -27.99 -13.51
CA ARG A 166 7.91 -28.49 -13.80
C ARG A 166 8.96 -27.37 -13.78
N ASN A 167 8.74 -26.25 -14.49
CA ASN A 167 9.70 -25.14 -14.48
C ASN A 167 9.82 -24.44 -13.11
N LEU A 168 8.73 -24.41 -12.31
CA LEU A 168 8.79 -23.97 -10.91
C LEU A 168 9.67 -24.91 -10.07
N ILE A 169 9.50 -26.23 -10.18
CA ILE A 169 10.40 -27.20 -9.53
C ILE A 169 11.85 -27.03 -10.01
N HIS A 170 12.09 -26.74 -11.29
CA HIS A 170 13.43 -26.46 -11.82
C HIS A 170 14.06 -25.21 -11.20
N TYR A 171 13.28 -24.14 -11.03
CA TYR A 171 13.72 -22.91 -10.36
C TYR A 171 14.07 -23.16 -8.89
N LEU A 172 13.20 -23.87 -8.15
CA LEU A 172 13.47 -24.20 -6.75
C LEU A 172 14.73 -25.07 -6.61
N ALA A 173 14.92 -26.05 -7.49
CA ALA A 173 16.12 -26.87 -7.51
C ALA A 173 17.39 -26.05 -7.77
N LEU A 174 17.34 -25.08 -8.70
CA LEU A 174 18.46 -24.17 -8.95
C LEU A 174 18.76 -23.29 -7.71
N LYS A 175 17.72 -22.79 -7.04
CA LYS A 175 17.84 -21.97 -5.81
C LYS A 175 18.35 -22.74 -4.58
N CYS A 176 18.34 -24.08 -4.60
CA CYS A 176 18.97 -24.91 -3.57
C CYS A 176 20.50 -25.04 -3.74
N LEU A 177 21.08 -24.49 -4.81
CA LEU A 177 22.51 -24.53 -5.09
C LEU A 177 23.14 -23.16 -4.84
N ASP A 178 24.38 -23.16 -4.36
CA ASP A 178 25.24 -21.99 -4.48
C ASP A 178 25.67 -21.86 -5.95
N THR A 179 25.23 -20.78 -6.59
CA THR A 179 25.51 -20.49 -8.00
C THR A 179 26.32 -19.21 -8.20
N GLU A 180 26.83 -18.56 -7.15
CA GLU A 180 27.48 -17.25 -7.26
C GLU A 180 28.75 -17.35 -8.14
N GLN A 181 29.71 -18.19 -7.73
CA GLN A 181 30.93 -18.46 -8.52
C GLN A 181 30.62 -19.02 -9.92
N LEU A 182 29.56 -19.81 -10.07
CA LEU A 182 29.14 -20.34 -11.37
C LEU A 182 28.65 -19.22 -12.30
N GLN A 183 27.93 -18.25 -11.74
CA GLN A 183 27.39 -17.09 -12.46
C GLN A 183 28.50 -16.10 -12.84
N GLU A 184 29.51 -15.91 -11.98
CA GLU A 184 30.73 -15.17 -12.33
C GLU A 184 31.46 -15.80 -13.52
N GLU A 185 31.76 -17.10 -13.44
CA GLU A 185 32.45 -17.84 -14.51
C GLU A 185 31.68 -17.83 -15.84
N LEU A 186 30.35 -18.02 -15.79
CA LEU A 186 29.46 -17.87 -16.96
C LEU A 186 29.52 -16.45 -17.56
N SER A 187 29.49 -15.43 -16.71
CA SER A 187 29.48 -14.03 -17.14
C SER A 187 30.82 -13.62 -17.75
N ALA A 188 31.93 -14.12 -17.21
CA ALA A 188 33.29 -13.88 -17.73
C ALA A 188 33.47 -14.37 -19.18
N ILE A 189 32.79 -15.45 -19.58
CA ILE A 189 32.79 -15.96 -20.96
C ILE A 189 31.60 -15.47 -21.80
N GLY A 190 30.86 -14.46 -21.34
CA GLY A 190 29.75 -13.84 -22.07
C GLY A 190 28.49 -14.72 -22.21
N LEU A 191 28.34 -15.76 -21.38
CA LEU A 191 27.13 -16.57 -21.32
C LEU A 191 26.07 -15.94 -20.39
N GLN A 192 24.87 -16.52 -20.38
CA GLN A 192 23.70 -15.89 -19.75
C GLN A 192 23.75 -15.88 -18.23
N ASN A 193 23.41 -14.73 -17.65
CA ASN A 193 23.14 -14.58 -16.21
C ASN A 193 21.94 -15.47 -15.79
N LEU A 194 22.18 -16.33 -14.79
CA LEU A 194 21.22 -17.28 -14.22
C LEU A 194 20.05 -16.63 -13.47
N GLU A 195 20.15 -15.37 -13.05
CA GLU A 195 19.02 -14.61 -12.48
C GLU A 195 17.90 -14.36 -13.51
N THR A 196 18.25 -14.36 -14.81
CA THR A 196 17.31 -14.02 -15.90
C THR A 196 16.64 -15.24 -16.53
N ILE A 197 17.00 -16.46 -16.09
CA ILE A 197 16.50 -17.71 -16.70
C ILE A 197 15.24 -18.27 -16.03
N ASN A 198 14.69 -17.60 -15.00
CA ASN A 198 13.54 -18.08 -14.21
C ASN A 198 12.38 -18.65 -15.07
N PRO A 199 11.93 -18.03 -16.18
CA PRO A 199 10.83 -18.56 -17.00
C PRO A 199 11.22 -19.72 -17.94
N HIS A 200 12.45 -20.24 -17.88
CA HIS A 200 12.95 -21.31 -18.75
C HIS A 200 14.25 -21.93 -18.23
N VAL A 201 14.25 -22.38 -16.97
CA VAL A 201 15.46 -22.74 -16.22
C VAL A 201 16.25 -23.88 -16.87
N LEU A 202 15.69 -25.09 -16.91
CA LEU A 202 16.40 -26.27 -17.44
C LEU A 202 16.80 -26.08 -18.92
N ALA A 203 15.92 -25.45 -19.71
CA ALA A 203 16.18 -25.16 -21.12
C ALA A 203 17.37 -24.19 -21.32
N SER A 204 17.63 -23.32 -20.35
CA SER A 204 18.75 -22.37 -20.39
C SER A 204 20.06 -23.01 -19.96
N VAL A 205 20.05 -23.81 -18.88
CA VAL A 205 21.20 -24.60 -18.45
C VAL A 205 21.64 -25.55 -19.58
N TYR A 206 20.69 -26.26 -20.19
CA TYR A 206 20.96 -27.11 -21.36
C TYR A 206 21.54 -26.31 -22.54
N SER A 207 21.02 -25.11 -22.82
CA SER A 207 21.57 -24.24 -23.88
C SER A 207 23.03 -23.82 -23.59
N GLY A 208 23.37 -23.56 -22.32
CA GLY A 208 24.75 -23.26 -21.90
C GLY A 208 25.70 -24.44 -22.08
N ILE A 209 25.28 -25.65 -21.67
CA ILE A 209 26.03 -26.90 -21.90
C ILE A 209 26.31 -27.11 -23.40
N GLN A 210 25.29 -26.93 -24.24
CA GLN A 210 25.45 -27.07 -25.70
C GLN A 210 26.39 -26.01 -26.29
N LEU A 211 26.35 -24.77 -25.80
CA LEU A 211 27.28 -23.72 -26.23
C LEU A 211 28.74 -24.07 -25.87
N LEU A 212 29.00 -24.52 -24.64
CA LEU A 212 30.34 -24.89 -24.19
C LEU A 212 30.90 -26.14 -24.91
N ASN A 213 30.11 -27.20 -25.09
CA ASN A 213 30.52 -28.35 -25.91
C ASN A 213 30.93 -27.94 -27.35
N ASN A 214 30.23 -26.96 -27.93
CA ASN A 214 30.51 -26.43 -29.27
C ASN A 214 31.73 -25.49 -29.31
N LEU A 215 32.22 -25.03 -28.15
CA LEU A 215 33.46 -24.25 -28.03
C LEU A 215 34.66 -25.18 -27.81
N GLU A 216 34.56 -26.18 -26.94
CA GLU A 216 35.61 -27.21 -26.75
C GLU A 216 35.92 -27.92 -28.08
N SER A 217 34.90 -28.32 -28.84
CA SER A 217 35.06 -28.99 -30.15
C SER A 217 35.58 -28.11 -31.29
N ARG A 218 35.95 -26.85 -31.02
CA ARG A 218 36.61 -25.93 -31.96
C ARG A 218 38.09 -25.68 -31.64
N LEU A 219 38.62 -26.26 -30.56
CA LEU A 219 40.05 -26.28 -30.32
C LEU A 219 40.69 -27.27 -31.33
N PRO A 220 41.70 -26.84 -32.11
CA PRO A 220 42.38 -27.73 -33.05
C PRO A 220 43.40 -28.59 -32.30
N ASP A 221 42.95 -29.72 -31.76
CA ASP A 221 43.87 -30.76 -31.30
C ASP A 221 44.60 -31.37 -32.51
N SER A 222 45.93 -31.32 -32.46
CA SER A 222 46.81 -32.00 -33.40
C SER A 222 46.65 -33.52 -33.28
N GLU A 223 46.37 -34.17 -34.41
CA GLU A 223 46.62 -35.60 -34.69
C GLU A 223 46.55 -36.57 -33.49
N ALA A 224 45.33 -36.95 -33.10
CA ALA A 224 45.09 -38.19 -32.36
C ALA A 224 43.88 -38.93 -32.97
N GLU A 225 44.08 -40.20 -33.31
CA GLU A 225 43.20 -40.95 -34.19
C GLU A 225 41.89 -41.45 -33.56
N ALA A 226 40.86 -41.50 -34.40
CA ALA A 226 39.81 -42.53 -34.45
C ALA A 226 39.53 -43.37 -33.18
N ASN A 227 38.88 -42.76 -32.18
CA ASN A 227 38.00 -43.50 -31.26
C ASN A 227 36.85 -42.61 -30.77
N SER A 228 35.91 -42.32 -31.68
CA SER A 228 34.67 -41.60 -31.38
C SER A 228 33.70 -42.46 -30.57
N VAL A 229 33.97 -42.61 -29.28
CA VAL A 229 32.94 -43.05 -28.32
C VAL A 229 31.79 -42.06 -28.42
N ASN A 230 30.63 -42.53 -28.88
CA ASN A 230 29.47 -41.68 -29.11
C ASN A 230 28.87 -41.28 -27.76
N ILE A 231 29.31 -40.15 -27.19
CA ILE A 231 28.94 -39.70 -25.83
C ILE A 231 27.42 -39.52 -25.66
N ASN A 232 26.67 -39.35 -26.76
CA ASN A 232 25.21 -39.40 -26.77
C ASN A 232 24.63 -40.73 -26.24
N HIS A 233 25.41 -41.82 -26.24
CA HIS A 233 24.96 -43.17 -25.88
C HIS A 233 25.31 -43.59 -24.44
N VAL A 234 26.17 -42.82 -23.74
CA VAL A 234 26.63 -43.14 -22.37
C VAL A 234 25.77 -42.44 -21.31
N PHE A 235 25.21 -41.27 -21.61
CA PHE A 235 24.38 -40.50 -20.67
C PHE A 235 22.87 -40.75 -20.81
N PHE A 236 22.42 -41.36 -21.90
CA PHE A 236 21.04 -41.84 -22.05
C PHE A 236 21.02 -43.36 -21.87
N GLY A 237 20.77 -43.83 -20.65
CA GLY A 237 20.48 -45.23 -20.42
C GLY A 237 19.24 -45.68 -21.21
N ASP A 238 19.26 -46.90 -21.73
CA ASP A 238 18.30 -47.48 -22.71
C ASP A 238 16.81 -47.54 -22.28
N GLY A 239 16.44 -46.95 -21.15
CA GLY A 239 15.08 -46.96 -20.61
C GLY A 239 14.13 -45.88 -21.15
N LEU A 240 14.61 -44.81 -21.79
CA LEU A 240 13.74 -43.69 -22.19
C LEU A 240 13.95 -43.27 -23.65
N LYS A 241 13.16 -43.90 -24.55
CA LYS A 241 12.87 -43.37 -25.90
C LYS A 241 12.10 -42.05 -25.77
N ILE A 242 12.80 -40.95 -25.53
CA ILE A 242 12.24 -39.60 -25.60
C ILE A 242 11.85 -39.34 -27.07
N SER A 243 10.56 -39.45 -27.36
CA SER A 243 10.05 -39.18 -28.71
C SER A 243 10.33 -37.73 -29.07
N LYS A 244 10.72 -37.49 -30.34
CA LYS A 244 11.07 -36.15 -30.85
C LYS A 244 9.95 -35.10 -30.64
N HIS A 245 8.71 -35.54 -30.42
CA HIS A 245 7.56 -34.68 -30.11
C HIS A 245 7.51 -34.12 -28.68
N LYS A 246 8.25 -34.65 -27.69
CA LYS A 246 8.21 -34.12 -26.31
C LYS A 246 9.12 -32.92 -26.04
N ASN A 247 10.11 -32.63 -26.90
CA ASN A 247 11.07 -31.55 -26.65
C ASN A 247 10.60 -30.15 -27.09
N GLU A 248 9.58 -30.03 -27.94
CA GLU A 248 9.12 -28.70 -28.40
C GLU A 248 8.48 -27.88 -27.29
N ASP A 249 7.72 -28.51 -26.38
CA ASP A 249 7.03 -27.85 -25.26
C ASP A 249 7.98 -27.18 -24.25
N PHE A 250 9.19 -27.73 -24.09
CA PHE A 250 10.20 -27.25 -23.13
C PHE A 250 11.27 -26.33 -23.73
N SER A 251 11.15 -25.93 -24.99
CA SER A 251 12.05 -24.92 -25.55
C SER A 251 11.87 -23.56 -24.86
N ARG A 252 12.94 -22.76 -24.74
CA ARG A 252 12.88 -21.37 -24.23
C ARG A 252 11.77 -20.53 -24.88
N THR A 253 11.54 -20.76 -26.18
CA THR A 253 10.49 -20.06 -26.95
C THR A 253 9.09 -20.51 -26.52
N SER A 254 8.88 -21.82 -26.34
CA SER A 254 7.58 -22.38 -25.90
C SER A 254 7.24 -21.96 -24.47
N LEU A 255 8.21 -21.97 -23.56
CA LEU A 255 8.04 -21.51 -22.17
C LEU A 255 7.72 -20.01 -22.10
N ARG A 256 8.38 -19.17 -22.93
CA ARG A 256 8.00 -17.76 -23.09
C ARG A 256 6.57 -17.58 -23.62
N ARG A 257 6.16 -18.35 -24.63
CA ARG A 257 4.75 -18.34 -25.10
C ARG A 257 3.77 -18.78 -24.01
N ARG A 258 4.15 -19.73 -23.15
CA ARG A 258 3.34 -20.16 -22.00
C ARG A 258 3.11 -19.01 -21.01
N ALA A 259 4.16 -18.26 -20.65
CA ALA A 259 4.03 -17.07 -19.80
C ALA A 259 3.07 -16.02 -20.38
N VAL A 260 3.15 -15.74 -21.69
CA VAL A 260 2.20 -14.84 -22.38
C VAL A 260 0.78 -15.42 -22.33
N SER A 261 0.60 -16.70 -22.65
CA SER A 261 -0.72 -17.36 -22.65
C SER A 261 -1.39 -17.37 -21.27
N CYS A 262 -0.65 -17.64 -20.19
CA CYS A 262 -1.16 -17.57 -18.81
C CYS A 262 -1.55 -16.13 -18.44
N LYS A 263 -0.74 -15.13 -18.80
CA LYS A 263 -1.04 -13.70 -18.63
C LYS A 263 -2.34 -13.30 -19.34
N GLU A 264 -2.51 -13.67 -20.61
CA GLU A 264 -3.68 -13.33 -21.41
C GLU A 264 -4.96 -14.05 -20.95
N SER A 265 -4.83 -15.32 -20.53
CA SER A 265 -5.95 -16.12 -20.01
C SER A 265 -6.60 -15.46 -18.79
N LEU A 266 -5.79 -14.93 -17.86
CA LEU A 266 -6.26 -14.22 -16.67
C LEU A 266 -6.63 -12.76 -16.97
N LEU A 267 -5.70 -11.96 -17.47
CA LEU A 267 -5.81 -10.49 -17.52
C LEU A 267 -6.41 -9.98 -18.83
N GLY A 268 -6.42 -10.79 -19.88
CA GLY A 268 -6.80 -10.40 -21.24
C GLY A 268 -5.60 -10.02 -22.12
N PRO A 269 -5.83 -9.79 -23.42
CA PRO A 269 -4.80 -9.34 -24.34
C PRO A 269 -4.36 -7.91 -24.02
N LEU A 270 -3.04 -7.69 -24.01
CA LEU A 270 -2.46 -6.39 -23.65
C LEU A 270 -2.46 -5.44 -24.84
N GLN A 271 -3.10 -4.28 -24.67
CA GLN A 271 -3.27 -3.28 -25.72
C GLN A 271 -2.04 -2.37 -25.89
N ASP A 272 -1.84 -1.88 -27.11
CA ASP A 272 -0.87 -0.84 -27.51
C ASP A 272 0.61 -1.10 -27.19
N GLY A 273 1.05 -2.37 -27.05
CA GLY A 273 2.47 -2.70 -26.86
C GLY A 273 3.07 -2.29 -25.51
N LYS A 274 2.24 -1.98 -24.50
CA LYS A 274 2.67 -1.71 -23.12
C LYS A 274 3.30 -2.96 -22.48
N PRO A 275 4.11 -2.83 -21.41
CA PRO A 275 4.59 -4.00 -20.66
C PRO A 275 3.53 -4.59 -19.71
N SER A 276 2.69 -3.75 -19.10
CA SER A 276 1.76 -4.13 -18.02
C SER A 276 0.34 -3.58 -18.23
N HIS A 277 -0.66 -4.29 -17.71
CA HIS A 277 -2.04 -3.80 -17.61
C HIS A 277 -2.21 -2.77 -16.49
N ILE A 278 -3.14 -1.83 -16.62
CA ILE A 278 -3.55 -0.94 -15.53
C ILE A 278 -4.85 -1.46 -14.90
N MET A 279 -4.83 -1.66 -13.58
CA MET A 279 -6.00 -1.98 -12.77
C MET A 279 -6.38 -0.78 -11.89
N ALA A 280 -7.66 -0.40 -11.86
CA ALA A 280 -8.15 0.70 -11.04
C ALA A 280 -9.19 0.21 -10.01
N THR A 281 -8.98 0.54 -8.74
CA THR A 281 -9.94 0.23 -7.67
C THR A 281 -11.11 1.23 -7.69
N VAL A 282 -12.34 0.73 -7.71
CA VAL A 282 -13.58 1.52 -7.73
C VAL A 282 -14.49 1.21 -6.54
N GLY A 283 -15.49 2.07 -6.32
CA GLY A 283 -16.45 1.98 -5.22
C GLY A 283 -17.60 2.97 -5.45
N SER A 284 -18.40 3.30 -4.43
CA SER A 284 -19.64 4.08 -4.54
C SER A 284 -19.52 5.39 -5.36
N LYS A 285 -18.37 6.06 -5.35
CA LYS A 285 -18.09 7.25 -6.17
C LYS A 285 -18.25 7.03 -7.69
N ALA A 286 -18.10 5.79 -8.17
CA ALA A 286 -18.38 5.43 -9.57
C ALA A 286 -19.89 5.38 -9.91
N ILE A 287 -20.75 5.40 -8.89
CA ILE A 287 -22.20 5.58 -9.02
C ILE A 287 -22.56 7.07 -8.95
N GLU A 288 -21.86 7.83 -8.11
CA GLU A 288 -22.03 9.29 -7.94
C GLU A 288 -21.58 10.09 -9.18
N CYS A 289 -20.54 9.64 -9.87
CA CYS A 289 -19.96 10.32 -11.04
C CYS A 289 -20.13 9.49 -12.31
N GLU A 290 -20.90 9.99 -13.29
CA GLU A 290 -21.21 9.25 -14.52
C GLU A 290 -20.01 9.12 -15.47
N THR A 291 -19.14 10.13 -15.58
CA THR A 291 -17.99 10.08 -16.50
C THR A 291 -16.86 9.18 -16.01
N LEU A 292 -16.67 9.06 -14.69
CA LEU A 292 -15.48 8.47 -14.06
C LEU A 292 -15.05 7.13 -14.66
N LEU A 293 -15.98 6.20 -14.90
CA LEU A 293 -15.66 4.89 -15.46
C LEU A 293 -15.28 4.95 -16.95
N GLY A 294 -15.92 5.82 -17.72
CA GLY A 294 -15.55 6.11 -19.11
C GLY A 294 -14.21 6.81 -19.22
N ASP A 295 -13.91 7.74 -18.31
CA ASP A 295 -12.63 8.45 -18.25
C ASP A 295 -11.49 7.48 -17.89
N LEU A 296 -11.71 6.57 -16.93
CA LEU A 296 -10.73 5.55 -16.53
C LEU A 296 -10.42 4.56 -17.66
N LEU A 297 -11.44 4.07 -18.38
CA LEU A 297 -11.26 3.26 -19.60
C LEU A 297 -10.52 4.04 -20.69
N SER A 298 -10.89 5.30 -20.90
CA SER A 298 -10.31 6.14 -21.94
C SER A 298 -8.81 6.37 -21.72
N ASN A 299 -8.40 6.60 -20.46
CA ASN A 299 -7.01 6.78 -20.05
C ASN A 299 -6.20 5.47 -19.90
N GLY A 300 -6.77 4.30 -20.21
CA GLY A 300 -6.00 3.04 -20.31
C GLY A 300 -6.23 2.01 -19.20
N THR A 301 -7.22 2.18 -18.33
CA THR A 301 -7.63 1.12 -17.39
C THR A 301 -8.13 -0.09 -18.16
N ALA A 302 -7.53 -1.25 -17.94
CA ALA A 302 -7.93 -2.53 -18.54
C ALA A 302 -8.72 -3.42 -17.57
N ILE A 303 -8.53 -3.23 -16.26
CA ILE A 303 -9.18 -4.04 -15.22
C ILE A 303 -9.78 -3.14 -14.15
N PHE A 304 -11.04 -3.36 -13.80
CA PHE A 304 -11.68 -2.73 -12.65
C PHE A 304 -11.66 -3.65 -11.45
N ARG A 305 -11.24 -3.14 -10.30
CA ARG A 305 -11.25 -3.85 -9.03
C ARG A 305 -12.36 -3.34 -8.12
N ILE A 306 -13.17 -4.26 -7.62
CA ILE A 306 -14.13 -4.04 -6.52
C ILE A 306 -13.61 -4.82 -5.31
N ASN A 307 -13.83 -4.32 -4.09
CA ASN A 307 -13.38 -4.97 -2.86
C ASN A 307 -14.56 -5.18 -1.90
N CYS A 308 -14.89 -6.44 -1.62
CA CYS A 308 -16.05 -6.83 -0.82
C CYS A 308 -15.92 -6.52 0.67
N ALA A 309 -14.76 -6.08 1.17
CA ALA A 309 -14.63 -5.48 2.50
C ALA A 309 -15.38 -4.14 2.64
N HIS A 310 -15.88 -3.55 1.53
CA HIS A 310 -16.66 -2.32 1.53
C HIS A 310 -17.87 -2.36 0.60
N GLY A 311 -18.99 -1.82 1.07
CA GLY A 311 -20.24 -1.79 0.31
C GLY A 311 -21.04 -3.08 0.42
N VAL A 312 -22.01 -3.25 -0.49
CA VAL A 312 -22.98 -4.35 -0.50
C VAL A 312 -23.27 -4.75 -1.96
N PRO A 313 -23.80 -5.98 -2.22
CA PRO A 313 -24.09 -6.48 -3.56
C PRO A 313 -24.79 -5.49 -4.50
N SER A 314 -25.81 -4.75 -4.04
CA SER A 314 -26.53 -3.77 -4.87
C SER A 314 -25.66 -2.62 -5.38
N VAL A 315 -24.68 -2.17 -4.58
CA VAL A 315 -23.68 -1.16 -4.98
C VAL A 315 -22.72 -1.76 -6.00
N TRP A 316 -22.27 -2.99 -5.79
CA TRP A 316 -21.35 -3.67 -6.70
C TRP A 316 -22.02 -3.95 -8.07
N SER A 317 -23.28 -4.41 -8.10
CA SER A 317 -24.02 -4.63 -9.35
C SER A 317 -24.17 -3.37 -10.19
N GLU A 318 -24.47 -2.23 -9.57
CA GLU A 318 -24.61 -0.95 -10.28
C GLU A 318 -23.27 -0.47 -10.85
N ILE A 319 -22.16 -0.65 -10.12
CA ILE A 319 -20.81 -0.38 -10.64
C ILE A 319 -20.51 -1.27 -11.85
N ILE A 320 -20.78 -2.58 -11.75
CA ILE A 320 -20.54 -3.56 -12.82
C ILE A 320 -21.38 -3.26 -14.06
N ARG A 321 -22.66 -2.91 -13.89
CA ARG A 321 -23.57 -2.50 -14.96
C ARG A 321 -23.04 -1.27 -15.70
N ARG A 322 -22.52 -0.27 -14.98
CA ARG A 322 -21.91 0.92 -15.57
C ARG A 322 -20.59 0.61 -16.28
N ILE A 323 -19.71 -0.20 -15.70
CA ILE A 323 -18.47 -0.66 -16.34
C ILE A 323 -18.79 -1.31 -17.69
N LYS A 324 -19.72 -2.27 -17.72
CA LYS A 324 -20.14 -2.98 -18.94
C LYS A 324 -20.76 -2.02 -19.97
N ARG A 325 -21.53 -1.00 -19.54
CA ARG A 325 -22.06 0.06 -20.42
C ARG A 325 -20.93 0.91 -21.03
N SER A 326 -20.01 1.41 -20.22
CA SER A 326 -18.90 2.26 -20.68
C SER A 326 -17.92 1.50 -21.58
N SER A 327 -17.63 0.23 -21.26
CA SER A 327 -16.82 -0.66 -22.10
C SER A 327 -17.42 -0.85 -23.49
N LYS A 328 -18.73 -1.13 -23.57
CA LYS A 328 -19.45 -1.25 -24.85
C LYS A 328 -19.50 0.07 -25.61
N MET A 329 -19.73 1.19 -24.94
CA MET A 329 -19.85 2.52 -25.56
C MET A 329 -18.52 3.05 -26.13
N LEU A 330 -17.39 2.67 -25.53
CA LEU A 330 -16.04 3.07 -25.94
C LEU A 330 -15.33 2.03 -26.81
N GLU A 331 -15.99 0.89 -27.11
CA GLU A 331 -15.41 -0.28 -27.78
C GLU A 331 -14.10 -0.78 -27.14
N LYS A 332 -13.92 -0.53 -25.84
CA LYS A 332 -12.73 -0.90 -25.06
C LYS A 332 -13.08 -2.05 -24.11
N PRO A 333 -12.68 -3.30 -24.43
CA PRO A 333 -12.91 -4.43 -23.52
C PRO A 333 -12.11 -4.25 -22.23
N CYS A 334 -12.74 -4.58 -21.10
CA CYS A 334 -12.11 -4.57 -19.78
C CYS A 334 -12.57 -5.78 -18.96
N ARG A 335 -11.75 -6.20 -17.99
CA ARG A 335 -12.12 -7.24 -17.02
C ARG A 335 -12.52 -6.66 -15.67
N ILE A 336 -13.25 -7.45 -14.90
CA ILE A 336 -13.71 -7.12 -13.55
C ILE A 336 -13.13 -8.15 -12.57
N LEU A 337 -12.34 -7.66 -11.61
CA LEU A 337 -11.82 -8.42 -10.49
C LEU A 337 -12.57 -8.00 -9.22
N ILE A 338 -12.99 -8.98 -8.42
CA ILE A 338 -13.63 -8.72 -7.12
C ILE A 338 -12.83 -9.42 -6.02
N ASP A 339 -12.27 -8.65 -5.09
CA ASP A 339 -11.60 -9.17 -3.91
C ASP A 339 -12.63 -9.62 -2.87
N LEU A 340 -12.48 -10.85 -2.38
CA LEU A 340 -13.08 -11.33 -1.14
C LEU A 340 -12.55 -10.52 0.05
N ALA A 341 -13.35 -10.39 1.11
CA ALA A 341 -12.95 -9.62 2.28
C ALA A 341 -11.87 -10.33 3.10
N GLY A 342 -11.97 -11.66 3.22
CA GLY A 342 -11.11 -12.49 4.03
C GLY A 342 -11.24 -12.23 5.53
N PRO A 343 -10.45 -12.93 6.36
CA PRO A 343 -10.46 -12.83 7.83
C PRO A 343 -9.77 -11.56 8.38
N LYS A 344 -9.86 -10.40 7.71
CA LYS A 344 -9.14 -9.20 8.15
C LYS A 344 -9.72 -8.69 9.48
N LEU A 345 -8.89 -8.69 10.53
CA LEU A 345 -9.24 -8.14 11.82
C LEU A 345 -9.40 -6.61 11.73
N ARG A 346 -10.42 -6.08 12.41
CA ARG A 346 -10.73 -4.65 12.45
C ARG A 346 -11.24 -4.23 13.83
N THR A 347 -11.04 -2.97 14.18
CA THR A 347 -11.83 -2.33 15.25
C THR A 347 -13.30 -2.29 14.83
N ASP A 348 -14.22 -2.52 15.75
CA ASP A 348 -15.64 -2.34 15.46
C ASP A 348 -15.97 -0.84 15.34
N ARG A 349 -17.27 -0.51 15.28
CA ARG A 349 -17.72 0.88 15.34
C ARG A 349 -17.56 1.43 16.74
N MET A 350 -16.84 2.54 16.85
CA MET A 350 -16.79 3.36 18.06
C MET A 350 -18.22 3.80 18.41
N LYS A 351 -18.58 3.74 19.70
CA LYS A 351 -19.84 4.30 20.17
C LYS A 351 -19.79 5.82 20.19
N GLU A 352 -20.91 6.45 19.87
CA GLU A 352 -21.12 7.88 20.06
C GLU A 352 -20.93 8.23 21.54
N GLY A 353 -19.85 8.95 21.86
CA GLY A 353 -19.46 9.33 23.20
C GLY A 353 -19.55 10.85 23.41
N PRO A 354 -19.95 11.34 24.60
CA PRO A 354 -19.94 12.78 24.89
C PRO A 354 -18.50 13.31 24.96
N SER A 355 -17.96 13.72 23.80
CA SER A 355 -16.56 14.14 23.65
C SER A 355 -16.32 15.51 24.32
N VAL A 356 -15.59 15.50 25.45
CA VAL A 356 -15.28 16.73 26.20
C VAL A 356 -14.23 17.57 25.44
N MET A 357 -14.70 18.54 24.67
CA MET A 357 -13.82 19.43 23.90
C MET A 357 -13.41 20.69 24.67
N LYS A 358 -12.11 20.98 24.67
CA LYS A 358 -11.51 22.20 25.25
C LYS A 358 -11.44 23.28 24.19
N ILE A 359 -12.14 24.40 24.41
CA ILE A 359 -12.11 25.56 23.50
C ILE A 359 -11.39 26.71 24.23
N SER A 360 -10.28 27.19 23.69
CA SER A 360 -9.45 28.22 24.34
C SER A 360 -9.03 29.29 23.34
N PRO A 361 -9.41 30.57 23.52
CA PRO A 361 -8.88 31.65 22.69
C PRO A 361 -7.37 31.81 22.88
N LYS A 362 -6.68 32.31 21.86
CA LYS A 362 -5.25 32.61 21.94
C LYS A 362 -5.06 33.89 22.76
N LYS A 363 -4.17 33.83 23.73
CA LYS A 363 -3.88 34.90 24.68
C LYS A 363 -2.43 35.34 24.60
N ASP A 364 -2.16 36.58 24.99
CA ASP A 364 -0.79 37.06 25.25
C ASP A 364 -0.29 36.60 26.63
N ALA A 365 0.95 36.98 26.96
CA ALA A 365 1.57 36.69 28.25
C ALA A 365 0.85 37.33 29.45
N THR A 366 0.04 38.38 29.23
CA THR A 366 -0.79 39.01 30.27
C THR A 366 -2.14 38.31 30.46
N GLY A 367 -2.46 37.33 29.61
CA GLY A 367 -3.73 36.62 29.60
C GLY A 367 -4.86 37.30 28.84
N SER A 368 -4.58 38.43 28.16
CA SER A 368 -5.54 39.14 27.30
C SER A 368 -5.71 38.40 25.98
N VAL A 369 -6.93 38.38 25.43
CA VAL A 369 -7.24 37.60 24.21
C VAL A 369 -6.77 38.36 22.96
N ILE A 370 -5.78 37.81 22.26
CA ILE A 370 -5.28 38.32 20.97
C ILE A 370 -6.22 37.88 19.84
N LEU A 371 -6.60 36.59 19.83
CA LEU A 371 -7.47 36.01 18.81
C LEU A 371 -8.57 35.17 19.46
N PRO A 372 -9.85 35.42 19.13
CA PRO A 372 -10.95 34.59 19.61
C PRO A 372 -10.84 33.19 19.02
N ALA A 373 -11.18 32.16 19.82
CA ALA A 373 -11.22 30.80 19.30
C ALA A 373 -12.35 30.66 18.28
N GLN A 374 -12.05 30.05 17.14
CA GLN A 374 -12.99 29.79 16.05
C GLN A 374 -13.66 28.44 16.25
N VAL A 375 -14.98 28.44 16.42
CA VAL A 375 -15.75 27.19 16.53
C VAL A 375 -16.66 27.03 15.33
N TRP A 376 -16.68 25.83 14.75
CA TRP A 376 -17.63 25.41 13.73
C TRP A 376 -18.81 24.70 14.39
N LEU A 377 -20.04 25.07 14.07
CA LEU A 377 -21.25 24.42 14.59
C LEU A 377 -22.07 23.81 13.45
N SER A 378 -22.46 22.55 13.62
CA SER A 378 -23.08 21.69 12.61
C SER A 378 -24.21 20.84 13.18
N TYR A 379 -25.15 20.39 12.34
CA TYR A 379 -26.13 19.37 12.70
C TYR A 379 -25.49 17.97 12.63
N ILE A 380 -25.94 16.99 13.43
CA ILE A 380 -25.44 15.61 13.36
C ILE A 380 -25.61 15.05 11.93
N GLY A 381 -24.61 14.32 11.41
CA GLY A 381 -24.58 13.86 10.01
C GLY A 381 -24.27 14.93 8.95
N SER A 382 -23.86 16.13 9.37
CA SER A 382 -23.34 17.17 8.47
C SER A 382 -21.84 17.06 8.26
N GLY A 383 -21.38 17.33 7.03
CA GLY A 383 -19.96 17.24 6.68
C GLY A 383 -19.04 18.18 7.45
N SER A 384 -17.75 17.86 7.39
CA SER A 384 -16.66 18.64 7.98
C SER A 384 -16.59 20.08 7.43
N PRO A 385 -15.97 21.02 8.17
CA PRO A 385 -15.69 22.37 7.66
C PRO A 385 -14.95 22.32 6.30
N PRO A 386 -15.23 23.27 5.38
CA PRO A 386 -14.51 23.41 4.12
C PRO A 386 -12.99 23.50 4.34
N THR A 387 -12.21 22.92 3.43
CA THR A 387 -10.74 22.79 3.57
C THR A 387 -9.97 24.11 3.68
N HIS A 388 -10.58 25.25 3.32
CA HIS A 388 -10.01 26.58 3.50
C HIS A 388 -10.28 27.20 4.89
N LEU A 389 -10.95 26.47 5.78
CA LEU A 389 -11.25 26.89 7.15
C LEU A 389 -10.62 25.91 8.14
N SER A 390 -9.83 26.44 9.07
CA SER A 390 -9.19 25.72 10.17
C SER A 390 -9.77 26.18 11.52
N PRO A 391 -11.04 25.84 11.84
CA PRO A 391 -11.61 26.15 13.14
C PRO A 391 -10.84 25.42 14.25
N ASP A 392 -10.69 26.06 15.40
CA ASP A 392 -10.04 25.46 16.57
C ASP A 392 -10.83 24.25 17.12
N VAL A 393 -12.17 24.26 17.00
CA VAL A 393 -13.07 23.17 17.42
C VAL A 393 -14.27 23.03 16.48
N VAL A 394 -14.78 21.81 16.30
CA VAL A 394 -15.98 21.47 15.52
C VAL A 394 -17.01 20.83 16.46
N LEU A 395 -18.18 21.46 16.62
CA LEU A 395 -19.29 21.00 17.47
C LEU A 395 -20.47 20.52 16.63
N PHE A 396 -21.12 19.44 17.07
CA PHE A 396 -22.36 18.92 16.49
C PHE A 396 -23.51 19.09 17.47
N VAL A 397 -24.68 19.52 16.97
CA VAL A 397 -25.89 19.78 17.75
C VAL A 397 -27.06 19.09 17.06
N ASP A 398 -27.77 18.22 17.78
CA ASP A 398 -28.95 17.53 17.24
C ASP A 398 -30.21 18.43 17.28
N ASN A 399 -30.13 19.57 16.58
CA ASN A 399 -31.28 20.45 16.43
C ASN A 399 -31.27 21.10 15.04
N LYS A 400 -31.88 20.42 14.07
CA LYS A 400 -31.98 20.89 12.68
C LYS A 400 -32.73 22.23 12.57
N HIS A 401 -33.69 22.49 13.47
CA HIS A 401 -34.43 23.75 13.52
C HIS A 401 -33.57 24.93 14.00
N LEU A 402 -32.65 24.72 14.95
CA LEU A 402 -31.71 25.76 15.40
C LEU A 402 -30.93 26.37 14.23
N PHE A 403 -30.34 25.53 13.39
CA PHE A 403 -29.57 25.99 12.21
C PHE A 403 -30.43 26.64 11.13
N SER A 404 -31.75 26.41 11.12
CA SER A 404 -32.67 27.09 10.20
C SER A 404 -33.06 28.50 10.64
N SER A 405 -32.88 28.83 11.93
CA SER A 405 -33.32 30.10 12.52
C SER A 405 -32.20 31.06 12.96
N LEU A 406 -30.94 30.62 13.00
CA LEU A 406 -29.80 31.47 13.37
C LEU A 406 -29.41 32.42 12.24
N GLU A 407 -29.08 33.68 12.53
CA GLU A 407 -28.59 34.70 11.59
C GLU A 407 -27.21 35.27 11.96
N VAL A 408 -26.48 35.81 10.97
CA VAL A 408 -25.15 36.41 11.21
C VAL A 408 -25.30 37.62 12.12
N GLY A 409 -24.60 37.60 13.25
CA GLY A 409 -24.76 38.57 14.33
C GLY A 409 -25.43 38.03 15.60
N ASP A 410 -26.20 36.95 15.53
CA ASP A 410 -26.86 36.36 16.70
C ASP A 410 -25.88 35.88 17.77
N VAL A 411 -26.37 35.69 18.99
CA VAL A 411 -25.57 35.22 20.13
C VAL A 411 -26.22 34.00 20.77
N LEU A 412 -25.62 32.82 20.59
CA LEU A 412 -25.95 31.62 21.33
C LEU A 412 -25.42 31.74 22.75
N LYS A 413 -26.24 31.36 23.75
CA LYS A 413 -25.83 31.25 25.16
C LYS A 413 -25.99 29.81 25.63
N PHE A 414 -25.08 29.34 26.47
CA PHE A 414 -25.08 27.97 27.00
C PHE A 414 -24.28 27.90 28.32
N CYS A 415 -24.28 26.76 29.00
CA CYS A 415 -23.44 26.50 30.16
C CYS A 415 -22.28 25.57 29.79
N ASP A 416 -21.07 25.86 30.30
CA ASP A 416 -19.95 24.92 30.23
C ASP A 416 -20.11 23.79 31.27
N THR A 417 -19.34 22.70 31.20
CA THR A 417 -19.49 21.55 32.14
C THR A 417 -19.16 21.89 33.60
N ARG A 418 -18.72 23.12 33.88
CA ARG A 418 -18.54 23.66 35.24
C ARG A 418 -19.69 24.60 35.63
N GLY A 419 -20.81 24.55 34.92
CA GLY A 419 -21.99 25.40 35.11
C GLY A 419 -21.82 26.87 34.74
N ARG A 420 -20.70 27.28 34.13
CA ARG A 420 -20.47 28.71 33.83
C ARG A 420 -21.16 29.10 32.54
N LYS A 421 -21.94 30.18 32.57
CA LYS A 421 -22.61 30.74 31.39
C LYS A 421 -21.58 31.26 30.38
N ARG A 422 -21.73 30.85 29.13
CA ARG A 422 -20.91 31.22 27.97
C ARG A 422 -21.77 31.77 26.85
N SER A 423 -21.13 32.45 25.90
CA SER A 423 -21.79 32.94 24.69
C SER A 423 -20.90 32.81 23.47
N LEU A 424 -21.50 32.42 22.34
CA LEU A 424 -20.89 32.36 21.02
C LEU A 424 -21.62 33.35 20.09
N LYS A 425 -20.91 34.15 19.28
CA LYS A 425 -21.51 35.05 18.29
C LYS A 425 -21.45 34.46 16.87
N ILE A 426 -22.54 34.44 16.11
CA ILE A 426 -22.54 34.00 14.69
C ILE A 426 -21.70 34.99 13.86
N SER A 427 -20.56 34.58 13.28
CA SER A 427 -19.73 35.46 12.43
C SER A 427 -19.91 35.24 10.93
N LYS A 428 -20.05 33.99 10.48
CA LYS A 428 -20.24 33.63 9.06
C LYS A 428 -21.13 32.39 8.92
N LYS A 429 -21.88 32.31 7.82
CA LYS A 429 -22.67 31.14 7.43
C LYS A 429 -22.07 30.44 6.20
N PHE A 430 -22.13 29.11 6.16
CA PHE A 430 -21.69 28.30 5.03
C PHE A 430 -22.76 27.26 4.63
N PRO A 431 -22.90 26.96 3.32
CA PRO A 431 -23.56 25.75 2.82
C PRO A 431 -22.55 24.58 2.80
N VAL A 432 -22.93 23.42 3.36
CA VAL A 432 -22.13 22.18 3.29
C VAL A 432 -23.05 20.98 3.13
N PHE A 433 -22.54 19.95 2.47
CA PHE A 433 -23.20 18.68 2.16
C PHE A 433 -23.17 17.71 3.35
N ALA A 434 -23.92 16.61 3.25
CA ALA A 434 -23.93 15.56 4.27
C ALA A 434 -22.55 14.89 4.40
N GLY A 435 -22.21 14.46 5.63
CA GLY A 435 -20.97 13.77 5.92
C GLY A 435 -20.95 13.30 7.37
N VAL A 436 -20.41 12.11 7.60
CA VAL A 436 -20.34 11.50 8.94
C VAL A 436 -19.07 11.95 9.63
N VAL A 437 -19.14 12.20 10.93
CA VAL A 437 -17.96 12.47 11.77
C VAL A 437 -17.60 11.18 12.49
N GLU A 438 -16.46 10.61 12.11
CA GLU A 438 -15.90 9.43 12.78
C GLU A 438 -15.29 9.84 14.12
N GLU A 439 -15.77 9.24 15.20
CA GLU A 439 -15.09 9.29 16.49
C GLU A 439 -13.78 8.50 16.45
N PHE A 440 -12.80 8.99 17.21
CA PHE A 440 -11.46 8.39 17.28
C PHE A 440 -10.87 8.56 18.68
N VAL A 441 -10.13 7.57 19.13
CA VAL A 441 -9.23 7.65 20.27
C VAL A 441 -7.88 8.20 19.78
N ARG A 442 -7.24 9.08 20.57
CA ARG A 442 -5.88 9.56 20.29
C ARG A 442 -4.90 8.79 21.16
N LEU A 443 -3.94 8.12 20.52
CA LEU A 443 -2.93 7.27 21.16
C LEU A 443 -1.54 7.88 21.01
N LYS A 444 -0.73 7.79 22.07
CA LYS A 444 0.67 8.19 22.17
C LYS A 444 1.51 7.01 22.65
N ILE A 445 2.83 7.09 22.44
CA ILE A 445 3.78 6.13 22.99
C ILE A 445 3.68 6.13 24.52
N GLY A 446 3.59 4.94 25.12
CA GLY A 446 3.39 4.73 26.55
C GLY A 446 1.92 4.63 27.00
N ASP A 447 0.94 4.97 26.14
CA ASP A 447 -0.47 4.78 26.47
C ASP A 447 -0.81 3.28 26.58
N LEU A 448 -1.70 2.92 27.51
CA LEU A 448 -2.32 1.59 27.58
C LEU A 448 -3.67 1.63 26.86
N LEU A 449 -3.89 0.71 25.93
CA LEU A 449 -5.15 0.53 25.22
C LEU A 449 -5.70 -0.86 25.49
N ILE A 450 -7.02 -0.93 25.68
CA ILE A 450 -7.77 -2.17 25.91
C ILE A 450 -8.64 -2.43 24.67
N ILE A 451 -8.55 -3.65 24.12
CA ILE A 451 -9.50 -4.19 23.15
C ILE A 451 -10.47 -5.11 23.90
N SER A 452 -11.77 -4.81 23.85
CA SER A 452 -12.83 -5.66 24.42
C SER A 452 -13.57 -6.45 23.32
N ARG A 453 -13.96 -7.70 23.62
CA ARG A 453 -14.66 -8.63 22.71
C ARG A 453 -16.10 -8.25 22.41
N GLU A 454 -16.76 -7.64 23.40
CA GLU A 454 -18.09 -7.08 23.23
C GLU A 454 -17.99 -5.59 22.85
N PRO A 455 -18.90 -5.08 21.99
CA PRO A 455 -18.94 -3.67 21.63
C PRO A 455 -19.37 -2.80 22.82
N CYS A 456 -18.38 -2.39 23.62
CA CYS A 456 -18.44 -1.59 24.86
C CYS A 456 -19.85 -1.18 25.29
N LEU A 457 -20.63 -2.09 25.88
CA LEU A 457 -21.89 -1.71 26.55
C LEU A 457 -21.59 -0.60 27.56
N ALA A 458 -22.52 0.37 27.67
CA ALA A 458 -22.26 1.69 28.23
C ALA A 458 -21.44 1.61 29.53
N SER A 459 -20.43 2.48 29.64
CA SER A 459 -19.50 2.54 30.78
C SER A 459 -20.28 2.35 32.09
N LYS A 460 -20.11 1.18 32.72
CA LYS A 460 -20.71 0.91 34.03
C LYS A 460 -20.22 2.01 34.97
N GLU A 461 -21.14 2.68 35.66
CA GLU A 461 -20.80 3.68 36.66
C GLU A 461 -19.81 3.05 37.66
N GLY A 462 -18.57 3.54 37.68
CA GLY A 462 -17.46 2.93 38.43
C GLY A 462 -16.23 2.51 37.60
N SER A 463 -16.28 2.49 36.26
CA SER A 463 -15.06 2.35 35.46
C SER A 463 -14.17 3.60 35.59
N PRO A 464 -12.84 3.46 35.83
CA PRO A 464 -11.96 4.59 36.09
C PRO A 464 -11.88 5.54 34.88
N VAL A 465 -11.91 6.85 35.17
CA VAL A 465 -11.79 7.90 34.16
C VAL A 465 -10.36 7.96 33.63
N GLY A 466 -10.07 7.18 32.58
CA GLY A 466 -8.74 7.14 31.97
C GLY A 466 -8.52 6.05 30.91
N ASP A 467 -9.26 4.94 30.98
CA ASP A 467 -9.05 3.78 30.10
C ASP A 467 -9.33 4.09 28.63
N LEU A 468 -8.28 4.07 27.79
CA LEU A 468 -8.43 4.08 26.35
C LEU A 468 -8.95 2.70 25.94
N ARG A 469 -10.13 2.65 25.31
CA ARG A 469 -10.84 1.42 24.94
C ARG A 469 -11.31 1.46 23.49
N VAL A 470 -11.20 0.32 22.81
CA VAL A 470 -11.83 0.00 21.53
C VAL A 470 -12.40 -1.42 21.63
N SER A 471 -13.22 -1.86 20.67
CA SER A 471 -13.66 -3.25 20.60
C SER A 471 -13.27 -3.92 19.29
N CYS A 472 -13.15 -5.24 19.33
CA CYS A 472 -13.05 -6.09 18.15
C CYS A 472 -13.89 -7.34 18.40
N SER A 473 -14.96 -7.52 17.62
CA SER A 473 -15.89 -8.63 17.74
C SER A 473 -15.34 -9.99 17.25
N SER A 474 -14.17 -10.01 16.60
CA SER A 474 -13.59 -11.23 16.05
C SER A 474 -12.95 -12.10 17.14
N SER A 475 -13.48 -13.31 17.35
CA SER A 475 -12.91 -14.28 18.30
C SER A 475 -11.46 -14.63 17.99
N TYR A 476 -11.12 -14.70 16.70
CA TYR A 476 -9.79 -15.04 16.20
C TYR A 476 -8.68 -14.17 16.78
N LEU A 477 -8.96 -12.93 17.17
CA LEU A 477 -7.97 -12.08 17.86
C LEU A 477 -7.61 -12.69 19.23
N TYR A 478 -8.60 -12.86 20.11
CA TYR A 478 -8.44 -13.38 21.49
C TYR A 478 -7.92 -14.82 21.52
N ASP A 479 -8.31 -15.63 20.54
CA ASP A 479 -7.94 -17.05 20.48
C ASP A 479 -6.49 -17.27 19.98
N SER A 480 -5.79 -16.22 19.52
CA SER A 480 -4.48 -16.34 18.84
C SER A 480 -3.32 -15.58 19.50
N VAL A 481 -3.59 -14.45 20.17
CA VAL A 481 -2.54 -13.57 20.71
C VAL A 481 -1.95 -14.04 22.04
N LYS A 482 -0.66 -13.73 22.26
CA LYS A 482 0.05 -13.96 23.54
C LYS A 482 0.70 -12.68 24.08
N PRO A 483 0.87 -12.55 25.42
CA PRO A 483 1.69 -11.49 25.99
C PRO A 483 3.11 -11.48 25.42
N GLY A 484 3.67 -10.30 25.18
CA GLY A 484 4.95 -10.07 24.51
C GLY A 484 4.88 -9.94 22.99
N GLU A 485 3.81 -10.43 22.34
CA GLU A 485 3.68 -10.32 20.88
C GLU A 485 3.32 -8.88 20.45
N PRO A 486 3.80 -8.41 19.27
CA PRO A 486 3.45 -7.11 18.71
C PRO A 486 2.05 -7.10 18.07
N ILE A 487 1.41 -5.94 18.12
CA ILE A 487 0.10 -5.68 17.49
C ILE A 487 0.12 -4.30 16.81
N ALA A 488 -0.42 -4.22 15.59
CA ALA A 488 -0.42 -3.00 14.78
C ALA A 488 -1.84 -2.59 14.35
N PHE A 489 -2.04 -1.28 14.12
CA PHE A 489 -3.34 -0.71 13.75
C PHE A 489 -3.26 0.32 12.62
N ASP A 490 -4.39 0.50 11.92
CA ASP A 490 -4.56 1.48 10.83
C ASP A 490 -3.43 1.36 9.79
N ASP A 491 -3.20 0.14 9.30
CA ASP A 491 -2.18 -0.23 8.31
C ASP A 491 -0.75 0.13 8.78
N GLY A 492 -0.39 -0.29 10.00
CA GLY A 492 0.96 -0.13 10.56
C GLY A 492 1.32 1.27 11.07
N LYS A 493 0.36 2.21 11.15
CA LYS A 493 0.61 3.60 11.65
C LYS A 493 0.67 3.72 13.17
N ILE A 494 0.27 2.68 13.88
CA ILE A 494 0.25 2.56 15.33
C ILE A 494 0.72 1.15 15.66
N TRP A 495 1.66 1.02 16.59
CA TRP A 495 2.11 -0.28 17.11
C TRP A 495 2.03 -0.30 18.63
N GLY A 496 1.81 -1.49 19.17
CA GLY A 496 1.95 -1.79 20.57
C GLY A 496 2.49 -3.20 20.80
N VAL A 497 2.72 -3.51 22.08
CA VAL A 497 3.09 -4.84 22.56
C VAL A 497 2.03 -5.30 23.54
N ILE A 498 1.58 -6.54 23.40
CA ILE A 498 0.54 -7.14 24.21
C ILE A 498 1.07 -7.38 25.62
N GLN A 499 0.42 -6.79 26.61
CA GLN A 499 0.81 -6.85 28.03
C GLN A 499 0.06 -7.97 28.76
N GLY A 500 -1.20 -8.22 28.39
CA GLY A 500 -2.02 -9.25 29.00
C GLY A 500 -3.20 -9.63 28.11
N THR A 501 -3.61 -10.89 28.17
CA THR A 501 -4.71 -11.44 27.37
C THR A 501 -5.71 -12.16 28.28
N SER A 502 -6.98 -12.12 27.89
CA SER A 502 -8.08 -12.87 28.50
C SER A 502 -9.12 -13.21 27.42
N SER A 503 -10.12 -14.03 27.77
CA SER A 503 -11.19 -14.41 26.84
C SER A 503 -12.11 -13.26 26.38
N LEU A 504 -12.05 -12.12 27.07
CA LEU A 504 -12.91 -10.95 26.87
C LEU A 504 -12.16 -9.65 26.56
N GLU A 505 -10.95 -9.47 27.09
CA GLU A 505 -10.16 -8.25 26.94
C GLU A 505 -8.68 -8.55 26.67
N ILE A 506 -8.05 -7.73 25.82
CA ILE A 506 -6.61 -7.71 25.55
C ILE A 506 -6.08 -6.33 25.92
N VAL A 507 -5.02 -6.28 26.71
CA VAL A 507 -4.36 -5.04 27.14
C VAL A 507 -3.00 -4.95 26.46
N PHE A 508 -2.68 -3.79 25.89
CA PHE A 508 -1.41 -3.56 25.20
C PHE A 508 -0.90 -2.13 25.41
N SER A 509 0.42 -2.00 25.42
CA SER A 509 1.12 -0.71 25.53
C SER A 509 1.52 -0.20 24.16
N ILE A 510 1.19 1.04 23.83
CA ILE A 510 1.56 1.66 22.55
C ILE A 510 3.07 1.94 22.53
N THR A 511 3.77 1.32 21.58
CA THR A 511 5.21 1.47 21.34
C THR A 511 5.50 2.43 20.19
N HIS A 512 4.58 2.57 19.23
CA HIS A 512 4.71 3.51 18.11
C HIS A 512 3.43 4.29 17.87
N ALA A 513 3.55 5.61 17.80
CA ALA A 513 2.52 6.53 17.33
C ALA A 513 3.19 7.83 16.84
N SER A 514 2.47 8.64 16.05
CA SER A 514 3.01 9.93 15.60
C SER A 514 3.30 10.88 16.79
N PRO A 515 4.25 11.83 16.69
CA PRO A 515 4.62 12.72 17.80
C PRO A 515 3.48 13.58 18.36
N LYS A 516 2.39 13.79 17.59
CA LYS A 516 1.18 14.52 18.01
C LYS A 516 0.07 13.58 18.54
N GLY A 517 0.39 12.30 18.71
CA GLY A 517 -0.55 11.21 18.93
C GLY A 517 -1.29 10.81 17.64
N SER A 518 -1.34 9.52 17.35
CA SER A 518 -2.08 8.95 16.21
C SER A 518 -3.57 8.82 16.55
N LYS A 519 -4.43 8.81 15.52
CA LYS A 519 -5.88 8.62 15.68
C LYS A 519 -6.27 7.18 15.35
N LEU A 520 -6.85 6.43 16.29
CA LEU A 520 -7.49 5.14 16.05
C LEU A 520 -9.01 5.33 16.03
N GLY A 521 -9.66 4.98 14.93
CA GLY A 521 -11.11 5.14 14.74
C GLY A 521 -11.84 3.82 14.56
N SER A 522 -13.07 3.91 14.07
CA SER A 522 -13.89 2.75 13.66
C SER A 522 -13.32 2.03 12.44
N GLU A 523 -13.62 0.72 12.33
CA GLU A 523 -13.38 -0.12 11.14
C GLU A 523 -11.90 -0.16 10.67
N LYS A 524 -10.96 0.20 11.54
CA LYS A 524 -9.51 0.25 11.28
C LYS A 524 -8.90 -1.15 11.34
N SER A 525 -7.97 -1.43 10.46
CA SER A 525 -7.20 -2.69 10.41
C SER A 525 -6.50 -2.96 11.74
N ILE A 526 -6.45 -4.24 12.10
CA ILE A 526 -5.63 -4.80 13.18
C ILE A 526 -4.76 -5.90 12.55
N ASN A 527 -3.47 -5.90 12.86
CA ASN A 527 -2.48 -6.87 12.39
C ASN A 527 -1.74 -7.45 13.60
N ILE A 528 -1.47 -8.76 13.60
CA ILE A 528 -0.84 -9.51 14.71
C ILE A 528 0.24 -10.44 14.14
N PRO A 529 1.37 -9.89 13.67
CA PRO A 529 2.28 -10.57 12.74
C PRO A 529 3.00 -11.79 13.31
N GLN A 530 3.10 -11.91 14.63
CA GLN A 530 3.72 -13.06 15.32
C GLN A 530 2.69 -14.07 15.85
N SER A 531 1.40 -13.79 15.75
CA SER A 531 0.33 -14.62 16.32
C SER A 531 -0.27 -15.55 15.25
N GLU A 532 -0.35 -16.85 15.54
CA GLU A 532 -0.98 -17.81 14.63
C GLU A 532 -2.50 -17.71 14.65
N ILE A 533 -3.08 -16.99 13.69
CA ILE A 533 -4.53 -16.92 13.54
C ILE A 533 -5.09 -18.27 13.09
N ARG A 534 -5.80 -18.95 14.00
CA ARG A 534 -6.47 -20.26 13.79
C ARG A 534 -7.74 -20.16 12.93
N PHE A 535 -7.57 -19.72 11.69
CA PHE A 535 -8.60 -19.65 10.67
C PHE A 535 -8.10 -20.33 9.39
N LYS A 536 -9.00 -21.01 8.66
CA LYS A 536 -8.69 -21.70 7.40
C LYS A 536 -9.71 -21.34 6.32
N GLY A 537 -9.24 -20.98 5.14
CA GLY A 537 -10.06 -20.85 3.93
C GLY A 537 -10.92 -19.58 3.87
N LEU A 538 -12.24 -19.74 3.80
CA LEU A 538 -13.20 -18.69 3.43
C LEU A 538 -14.13 -18.36 4.62
N THR A 539 -14.37 -17.08 4.88
CA THR A 539 -15.34 -16.69 5.92
C THR A 539 -16.77 -16.93 5.44
N SER A 540 -17.73 -16.99 6.36
CA SER A 540 -19.16 -17.08 5.98
C SER A 540 -19.62 -15.93 5.07
N LYS A 541 -18.97 -14.76 5.18
CA LYS A 541 -19.20 -13.63 4.27
C LYS A 541 -18.58 -13.89 2.90
N ASP A 542 -17.34 -14.38 2.84
CA ASP A 542 -16.68 -14.69 1.57
C ASP A 542 -17.43 -15.78 0.78
N LEU A 543 -18.05 -16.76 1.45
CA LEU A 543 -18.90 -17.76 0.81
C LEU A 543 -20.15 -17.15 0.14
N LEU A 544 -20.77 -16.16 0.78
CA LEU A 544 -21.91 -15.43 0.21
C LEU A 544 -21.47 -14.48 -0.91
N ASP A 545 -20.36 -13.78 -0.75
CA ASP A 545 -19.78 -12.92 -1.78
C ASP A 545 -19.35 -13.75 -3.01
N LEU A 546 -18.88 -15.00 -2.83
CA LEU A 546 -18.46 -15.88 -3.92
C LEU A 546 -19.61 -16.22 -4.88
N GLU A 547 -20.85 -16.35 -4.39
CA GLU A 547 -22.04 -16.52 -5.24
C GLU A 547 -22.27 -15.29 -6.13
N PHE A 548 -22.10 -14.09 -5.58
CA PHE A 548 -22.21 -12.84 -6.32
C PHE A 548 -21.10 -12.70 -7.37
N ILE A 549 -19.88 -13.08 -7.01
CA ILE A 549 -18.70 -13.02 -7.88
C ILE A 549 -18.85 -13.98 -9.07
N ALA A 550 -19.38 -15.20 -8.83
CA ALA A 550 -19.64 -16.22 -9.84
C ALA A 550 -20.49 -15.72 -11.03
N GLU A 551 -21.49 -14.87 -10.78
CA GLU A 551 -22.40 -14.37 -11.82
C GLU A 551 -21.89 -13.11 -12.53
N HIS A 552 -20.91 -12.40 -11.96
CA HIS A 552 -20.67 -10.99 -12.31
C HIS A 552 -19.22 -10.60 -12.62
N ALA A 553 -18.23 -11.36 -12.14
CA ALA A 553 -16.81 -11.05 -12.26
C ALA A 553 -16.09 -11.97 -13.28
N ASP A 554 -14.96 -11.47 -13.81
CA ASP A 554 -14.00 -12.29 -14.57
C ASP A 554 -13.00 -12.99 -13.63
N MET A 555 -12.73 -12.40 -12.46
CA MET A 555 -11.73 -12.85 -11.50
C MET A 555 -12.18 -12.66 -10.04
N VAL A 556 -11.80 -13.61 -9.18
CA VAL A 556 -11.86 -13.51 -7.72
C VAL A 556 -10.47 -13.24 -7.15
N GLY A 557 -10.36 -12.25 -6.25
CA GLY A 557 -9.18 -12.03 -5.42
C GLY A 557 -9.33 -12.73 -4.08
N PHE A 558 -8.49 -13.71 -3.77
CA PHE A 558 -8.53 -14.45 -2.51
C PHE A 558 -7.55 -13.86 -1.49
N SER A 559 -8.11 -13.24 -0.45
CA SER A 559 -7.41 -12.42 0.55
C SER A 559 -6.86 -13.21 1.73
N PHE A 560 -5.73 -12.75 2.31
CA PHE A 560 -5.09 -13.27 3.53
C PHE A 560 -4.76 -14.77 3.52
N ILE A 561 -4.24 -15.26 2.39
CA ILE A 561 -3.73 -16.63 2.28
C ILE A 561 -2.53 -16.80 3.22
N ARG A 562 -2.52 -17.91 3.99
CA ARG A 562 -1.49 -18.29 4.96
C ARG A 562 -0.95 -19.71 4.75
N ASP A 563 -1.72 -20.55 4.07
CA ASP A 563 -1.43 -21.97 3.94
C ASP A 563 -1.99 -22.60 2.66
N VAL A 564 -1.45 -23.75 2.27
CA VAL A 564 -1.95 -24.59 1.17
C VAL A 564 -3.41 -25.01 1.42
N SER A 565 -3.79 -25.24 2.68
CA SER A 565 -5.16 -25.60 3.05
C SER A 565 -6.19 -24.50 2.78
N ASP A 566 -5.81 -23.22 2.73
CA ASP A 566 -6.70 -22.13 2.31
C ASP A 566 -7.10 -22.29 0.84
N VAL A 567 -6.12 -22.64 -0.01
CA VAL A 567 -6.33 -22.88 -1.44
C VAL A 567 -7.20 -24.11 -1.67
N ILE A 568 -7.00 -25.18 -0.88
CA ILE A 568 -7.85 -26.39 -0.95
C ILE A 568 -9.32 -26.05 -0.69
N VAL A 569 -9.62 -25.25 0.34
CA VAL A 569 -10.99 -24.82 0.65
C VAL A 569 -11.59 -23.97 -0.48
N LEU A 570 -10.83 -23.03 -1.05
CA LEU A 570 -11.28 -22.27 -2.22
C LEU A 570 -11.57 -23.18 -3.41
N GLN A 571 -10.69 -24.13 -3.72
CA GLN A 571 -10.85 -25.05 -4.85
C GLN A 571 -12.12 -25.90 -4.71
N GLN A 572 -12.39 -26.45 -3.53
CA GLN A 572 -13.62 -27.20 -3.25
C GLN A 572 -14.88 -26.36 -3.51
N GLU A 573 -14.90 -25.10 -3.06
CA GLU A 573 -16.04 -24.21 -3.25
C GLU A 573 -16.17 -23.68 -4.70
N LEU A 574 -15.08 -23.62 -5.47
CA LEU A 574 -15.09 -23.35 -6.92
C LEU A 574 -15.61 -24.55 -7.73
N GLU A 575 -15.18 -25.77 -7.40
CA GLU A 575 -15.62 -27.01 -8.07
C GLU A 575 -17.11 -27.29 -7.84
N LYS A 576 -17.56 -27.16 -6.58
CA LYS A 576 -18.97 -27.27 -6.16
C LYS A 576 -19.90 -26.36 -6.98
N ARG A 577 -19.42 -25.17 -7.36
CA ARG A 577 -20.12 -24.18 -8.20
C ARG A 577 -19.80 -24.27 -9.70
N LYS A 578 -18.92 -25.20 -10.09
CA LYS A 578 -18.45 -25.42 -11.47
C LYS A 578 -17.77 -24.20 -12.10
N LEU A 579 -17.11 -23.37 -11.29
CA LEU A 579 -16.52 -22.07 -11.68
C LEU A 579 -15.13 -22.21 -12.34
N GLN A 580 -14.93 -23.22 -13.17
CA GLN A 580 -13.64 -23.57 -13.80
C GLN A 580 -13.05 -22.46 -14.71
N LYS A 581 -13.85 -21.47 -15.09
CA LYS A 581 -13.45 -20.34 -15.95
C LYS A 581 -13.16 -19.04 -15.19
N LEU A 582 -13.55 -18.96 -13.91
CA LEU A 582 -13.31 -17.78 -13.08
C LEU A 582 -11.81 -17.67 -12.80
N GLY A 583 -11.20 -16.53 -13.11
CA GLY A 583 -9.79 -16.32 -12.78
C GLY A 583 -9.59 -16.23 -11.26
N VAL A 584 -8.53 -16.85 -10.74
CA VAL A 584 -8.19 -16.85 -9.32
C VAL A 584 -6.92 -16.04 -9.12
N VAL A 585 -7.00 -14.97 -8.35
CA VAL A 585 -5.87 -14.14 -7.95
C VAL A 585 -5.57 -14.38 -6.48
N LEU A 586 -4.45 -15.04 -6.21
CA LEU A 586 -3.97 -15.31 -4.85
C LEU A 586 -3.31 -14.06 -4.29
N LYS A 587 -3.83 -13.49 -3.20
CA LYS A 587 -3.29 -12.27 -2.59
C LYS A 587 -2.30 -12.65 -1.49
N ILE A 588 -1.03 -12.33 -1.72
CA ILE A 588 0.04 -12.57 -0.76
C ILE A 588 0.13 -11.35 0.15
N GLU A 589 -0.40 -11.54 1.36
CA GLU A 589 -0.65 -10.51 2.37
C GLU A 589 -0.04 -10.87 3.73
N THR A 590 0.49 -12.09 3.91
CA THR A 590 0.96 -12.63 5.19
C THR A 590 2.30 -13.36 5.02
N GLN A 591 3.09 -13.46 6.09
CA GLN A 591 4.35 -14.20 6.10
C GLN A 591 4.17 -15.66 5.68
N GLY A 592 3.21 -16.39 6.28
CA GLY A 592 2.95 -17.79 5.93
C GLY A 592 2.50 -18.00 4.48
N GLY A 593 1.83 -17.01 3.89
CA GLY A 593 1.47 -17.01 2.46
C GLY A 593 2.69 -16.83 1.55
N PHE A 594 3.69 -16.05 1.98
CA PHE A 594 4.96 -15.90 1.28
C PHE A 594 5.84 -17.15 1.43
N ASP A 595 6.09 -17.62 2.66
CA ASP A 595 6.95 -18.77 2.95
C ASP A 595 6.54 -20.04 2.18
N LYS A 596 5.23 -20.21 1.99
CA LYS A 596 4.63 -21.37 1.32
C LYS A 596 4.24 -21.09 -0.12
N LEU A 597 4.57 -19.93 -0.69
CA LEU A 597 4.12 -19.50 -2.02
C LEU A 597 4.33 -20.58 -3.11
N PRO A 598 5.49 -21.28 -3.21
CA PRO A 598 5.65 -22.31 -4.23
C PRO A 598 4.67 -23.50 -4.08
N PHE A 599 4.38 -23.91 -2.84
CA PHE A 599 3.41 -24.98 -2.56
C PHE A 599 1.96 -24.53 -2.79
N ILE A 600 1.65 -23.28 -2.41
CA ILE A 600 0.38 -22.61 -2.69
C ILE A 600 0.12 -22.54 -4.21
N LEU A 601 1.14 -22.22 -5.01
CA LEU A 601 1.06 -22.22 -6.48
C LEU A 601 0.84 -23.63 -7.04
N LEU A 602 1.63 -24.62 -6.61
CA LEU A 602 1.47 -26.01 -7.06
C LEU A 602 0.06 -26.56 -6.76
N GLN A 603 -0.46 -26.32 -5.55
CA GLN A 603 -1.83 -26.69 -5.21
C GLN A 603 -2.85 -25.95 -6.09
N ALA A 604 -2.71 -24.64 -6.28
CA ALA A 604 -3.62 -23.85 -7.11
C ALA A 604 -3.66 -24.35 -8.57
N MET A 605 -2.53 -24.83 -9.09
CA MET A 605 -2.38 -25.45 -10.41
C MET A 605 -3.12 -26.79 -10.59
N HIS A 606 -3.67 -27.40 -9.53
CA HIS A 606 -4.51 -28.60 -9.66
C HIS A 606 -5.83 -28.34 -10.42
N LEU A 607 -6.32 -27.09 -10.46
CA LEU A 607 -7.53 -26.71 -11.20
C LEU A 607 -7.25 -26.04 -12.55
N PRO A 608 -8.20 -26.05 -13.50
CA PRO A 608 -8.06 -25.40 -14.80
C PRO A 608 -8.14 -23.86 -14.78
N ASN A 609 -8.59 -23.28 -13.66
CA ASN A 609 -8.82 -21.85 -13.49
C ASN A 609 -7.59 -21.00 -13.88
N PRO A 610 -7.75 -19.88 -14.61
CA PRO A 610 -6.66 -18.94 -14.87
C PRO A 610 -6.10 -18.41 -13.54
N LEU A 611 -4.80 -18.58 -13.31
CA LEU A 611 -4.15 -18.27 -12.03
C LEU A 611 -3.36 -16.97 -12.11
N GLY A 612 -3.37 -16.18 -11.04
CA GLY A 612 -2.53 -15.01 -10.84
C GLY A 612 -2.13 -14.83 -9.38
N VAL A 613 -1.14 -13.99 -9.13
CA VAL A 613 -0.71 -13.57 -7.79
C VAL A 613 -0.80 -12.05 -7.67
N MET A 614 -1.24 -11.55 -6.53
CA MET A 614 -1.21 -10.12 -6.19
C MET A 614 -0.27 -9.90 -5.01
N ILE A 615 0.76 -9.06 -5.20
CA ILE A 615 1.63 -8.61 -4.11
C ILE A 615 0.90 -7.45 -3.41
N ALA A 616 0.20 -7.75 -2.32
CA ALA A 616 -0.62 -6.78 -1.60
C ALA A 616 0.21 -6.14 -0.46
N ARG A 617 1.22 -5.37 -0.90
CA ARG A 617 2.30 -4.78 -0.10
C ARG A 617 1.86 -4.05 1.17
N GLY A 618 0.68 -3.42 1.17
CA GLY A 618 0.18 -2.66 2.31
C GLY A 618 -0.07 -3.50 3.57
N ASP A 619 -0.58 -4.73 3.43
CA ASP A 619 -0.69 -5.67 4.55
C ASP A 619 0.61 -6.46 4.72
N LEU A 620 1.22 -6.88 3.61
CA LEU A 620 2.46 -7.67 3.61
C LEU A 620 3.63 -6.98 4.34
N ALA A 621 3.77 -5.64 4.22
CA ALA A 621 4.81 -4.88 4.93
C ALA A 621 4.58 -4.81 6.45
N VAL A 622 3.32 -4.89 6.89
CA VAL A 622 2.96 -4.92 8.32
C VAL A 622 3.16 -6.33 8.88
N GLU A 623 2.91 -7.37 8.07
CA GLU A 623 3.07 -8.77 8.49
C GLU A 623 4.55 -9.24 8.46
N CYS A 624 5.34 -8.83 7.47
CA CYS A 624 6.71 -9.33 7.22
C CYS A 624 7.84 -8.36 7.58
N GLY A 625 7.52 -7.17 8.08
CA GLY A 625 8.47 -6.07 8.29
C GLY A 625 8.64 -5.18 7.05
N TRP A 626 9.00 -3.91 7.29
CA TRP A 626 9.13 -2.89 6.23
C TRP A 626 10.46 -3.04 5.48
N GLU A 627 11.50 -3.41 6.21
CA GLU A 627 12.86 -3.67 5.76
C GLU A 627 12.93 -4.80 4.72
N ASN A 628 12.16 -5.87 4.91
CA ASN A 628 12.17 -7.06 4.06
C ASN A 628 11.30 -6.92 2.79
N LEU A 629 10.43 -5.90 2.72
CA LEU A 629 9.44 -5.76 1.65
C LEU A 629 10.07 -5.73 0.25
N ALA A 630 11.24 -5.10 0.13
CA ALA A 630 11.96 -4.95 -1.14
C ALA A 630 12.46 -6.30 -1.70
N ASP A 631 12.90 -7.21 -0.83
CA ASP A 631 13.39 -8.53 -1.24
C ASP A 631 12.22 -9.51 -1.43
N ILE A 632 11.22 -9.46 -0.55
CA ILE A 632 10.02 -10.29 -0.62
C ILE A 632 9.28 -10.08 -1.96
N GLN A 633 9.11 -8.84 -2.43
CA GLN A 633 8.44 -8.58 -3.71
C GLN A 633 9.25 -9.08 -4.92
N GLU A 634 10.59 -9.07 -4.85
CA GLU A 634 11.48 -9.59 -5.89
C GLU A 634 11.44 -11.12 -5.96
N GLU A 635 11.42 -11.78 -4.80
CA GLU A 635 11.33 -13.24 -4.72
C GLU A 635 9.93 -13.73 -5.15
N ILE A 636 8.84 -13.03 -4.79
CA ILE A 636 7.49 -13.33 -5.32
C ILE A 636 7.47 -13.19 -6.85
N LEU A 637 8.05 -12.13 -7.42
CA LEU A 637 8.14 -11.96 -8.87
C LEU A 637 8.95 -13.09 -9.54
N SER A 638 10.03 -13.54 -8.90
CA SER A 638 10.90 -14.60 -9.42
C SER A 638 10.24 -15.98 -9.38
N ILE A 639 9.63 -16.35 -8.25
CA ILE A 639 8.84 -17.59 -8.08
C ILE A 639 7.67 -17.61 -9.07
N CYS A 640 6.91 -16.52 -9.18
CA CYS A 640 5.77 -16.46 -10.11
C CYS A 640 6.22 -16.45 -11.58
N GLY A 641 7.36 -15.82 -11.89
CA GLY A 641 7.98 -15.85 -13.21
C GLY A 641 8.36 -17.27 -13.64
N ALA A 642 8.93 -18.07 -12.74
CA ALA A 642 9.21 -19.48 -12.96
C ALA A 642 7.95 -20.35 -13.08
N ALA A 643 6.90 -20.02 -12.31
CA ALA A 643 5.58 -20.64 -12.42
C ALA A 643 4.79 -20.21 -13.69
N HIS A 644 5.30 -19.24 -14.46
CA HIS A 644 4.57 -18.55 -15.54
C HIS A 644 3.25 -17.89 -15.08
N VAL A 645 3.12 -17.58 -13.79
CA VAL A 645 1.91 -17.01 -13.19
C VAL A 645 1.99 -15.48 -13.24
N PRO A 646 1.03 -14.79 -13.86
CA PRO A 646 1.02 -13.33 -13.92
C PRO A 646 0.90 -12.69 -12.53
N VAL A 647 1.78 -11.74 -12.25
CA VAL A 647 1.79 -10.96 -11.00
C VAL A 647 1.11 -9.60 -11.19
N ILE A 648 0.33 -9.19 -10.20
CA ILE A 648 -0.25 -7.86 -10.03
C ILE A 648 0.53 -7.12 -8.93
N TRP A 649 1.20 -6.04 -9.31
CA TRP A 649 1.89 -5.12 -8.40
C TRP A 649 0.86 -4.20 -7.76
N ALA A 650 0.59 -4.38 -6.46
CA ALA A 650 -0.56 -3.77 -5.81
C ALA A 650 -0.24 -2.98 -4.54
N THR A 651 -1.22 -2.15 -4.19
CA THR A 651 -1.27 -1.23 -3.05
C THR A 651 -0.21 -0.13 -3.08
N GLN A 652 -0.62 1.08 -2.69
CA GLN A 652 0.21 2.28 -2.53
C GLN A 652 1.01 2.77 -3.76
N VAL A 653 0.83 2.16 -4.93
CA VAL A 653 1.37 2.68 -6.20
C VAL A 653 0.74 4.04 -6.50
N LEU A 654 1.57 5.08 -6.70
CA LEU A 654 1.13 6.46 -6.95
C LEU A 654 0.12 6.99 -5.92
N GLU A 655 0.20 6.54 -4.66
CA GLU A 655 -0.80 6.84 -3.61
C GLU A 655 -0.97 8.34 -3.35
N SER A 656 0.12 9.10 -3.32
CA SER A 656 0.12 10.55 -3.16
C SER A 656 -0.50 11.24 -4.37
N LEU A 657 -0.24 10.77 -5.59
CA LEU A 657 -0.89 11.28 -6.79
C LEU A 657 -2.39 11.01 -6.77
N VAL A 658 -2.80 9.77 -6.47
CA VAL A 658 -4.21 9.35 -6.35
C VAL A 658 -4.99 10.18 -5.31
N LYS A 659 -4.35 10.52 -4.17
CA LYS A 659 -4.97 11.29 -3.07
C LYS A 659 -4.90 12.81 -3.26
N SER A 660 -3.73 13.35 -3.57
CA SER A 660 -3.40 14.78 -3.52
C SER A 660 -3.22 15.45 -4.89
N GLY A 661 -3.03 14.67 -5.95
CA GLY A 661 -2.80 15.18 -7.31
C GLY A 661 -1.33 15.36 -7.70
N LEU A 662 -0.37 15.06 -6.80
CA LEU A 662 1.07 15.13 -7.07
C LEU A 662 1.77 13.81 -6.64
N PRO A 663 2.58 13.18 -7.51
CA PRO A 663 3.37 12.01 -7.14
C PRO A 663 4.64 12.40 -6.37
N THR A 664 5.16 11.49 -5.56
CA THR A 664 6.54 11.61 -5.05
C THR A 664 7.54 11.00 -6.04
N ARG A 665 8.84 11.35 -5.92
CA ARG A 665 9.89 10.72 -6.73
C ARG A 665 9.96 9.20 -6.49
N ALA A 666 9.80 8.76 -5.25
CA ALA A 666 9.78 7.35 -4.88
C ALA A 666 8.63 6.59 -5.55
N GLU A 667 7.45 7.19 -5.68
CA GLU A 667 6.31 6.56 -6.37
C GLU A 667 6.53 6.42 -7.89
N ILE A 668 7.30 7.32 -8.52
CA ILE A 668 7.68 7.17 -9.94
C ILE A 668 8.69 6.01 -10.10
N THR A 669 9.65 5.88 -9.21
CA THR A 669 10.57 4.72 -9.17
C THR A 669 9.83 3.41 -8.90
N ASP A 670 8.85 3.41 -7.98
CA ASP A 670 7.99 2.26 -7.70
C ASP A 670 7.23 1.79 -8.95
N VAL A 671 6.65 2.73 -9.71
CA VAL A 671 6.00 2.42 -11.01
C VAL A 671 7.01 1.82 -11.99
N SER A 672 8.24 2.32 -12.04
CA SER A 672 9.29 1.80 -12.93
C SER A 672 9.66 0.35 -12.61
N ASN A 673 9.76 -0.01 -11.33
CA ASN A 673 10.01 -1.39 -10.90
C ASN A 673 8.77 -2.28 -11.15
N GLY A 674 7.57 -1.75 -10.91
CA GLY A 674 6.30 -2.43 -11.16
C GLY A 674 6.05 -2.79 -12.63
N GLN A 675 6.78 -2.23 -13.60
CA GLN A 675 6.66 -2.59 -15.03
C GLN A 675 7.04 -4.05 -15.32
N ARG A 676 7.81 -4.69 -14.45
CA ARG A 676 8.14 -6.12 -14.55
C ARG A 676 6.93 -7.02 -14.24
N ALA A 677 5.95 -6.50 -13.49
CA ALA A 677 4.70 -7.19 -13.21
C ALA A 677 3.76 -7.18 -14.42
N SER A 678 2.85 -8.16 -14.49
CA SER A 678 1.87 -8.27 -15.58
C SER A 678 0.74 -7.23 -15.49
N CYS A 679 0.53 -6.65 -14.31
CA CYS A 679 -0.42 -5.59 -14.05
C CYS A 679 0.05 -4.70 -12.88
N ILE A 680 -0.29 -3.41 -12.92
CA ILE A 680 -0.09 -2.45 -11.84
C ILE A 680 -1.46 -1.96 -11.35
N MET A 681 -1.71 -2.03 -10.04
CA MET A 681 -2.99 -1.66 -9.42
C MET A 681 -2.93 -0.31 -8.70
N LEU A 682 -3.84 0.59 -9.06
CA LEU A 682 -4.08 1.86 -8.37
C LEU A 682 -5.26 1.76 -7.39
N ASN A 683 -5.09 2.40 -6.23
CA ASN A 683 -6.12 2.56 -5.21
C ASN A 683 -7.17 3.63 -5.62
N LYS A 684 -8.32 3.65 -4.94
CA LYS A 684 -9.36 4.68 -5.17
C LYS A 684 -8.93 6.02 -4.58
N GLY A 685 -9.20 7.14 -5.28
CA GLY A 685 -8.87 8.48 -4.76
C GLY A 685 -9.53 9.63 -5.53
N LYS A 686 -9.18 10.86 -5.14
CA LYS A 686 -9.74 12.08 -5.76
C LYS A 686 -9.24 12.28 -7.20
N TYR A 687 -7.98 11.94 -7.46
CA TYR A 687 -7.28 12.20 -8.72
C TYR A 687 -6.95 10.90 -9.50
N ILE A 688 -7.69 9.81 -9.25
CA ILE A 688 -7.43 8.49 -9.85
C ILE A 688 -7.38 8.52 -11.39
N THR A 689 -8.19 9.35 -12.05
CA THR A 689 -8.17 9.54 -13.50
C THR A 689 -6.83 10.10 -14.01
N GLY A 690 -6.28 11.10 -13.31
CA GLY A 690 -4.95 11.66 -13.62
C GLY A 690 -3.82 10.68 -13.27
N ALA A 691 -3.99 9.87 -12.22
CA ALA A 691 -3.05 8.82 -11.87
C ALA A 691 -2.97 7.71 -12.94
N VAL A 692 -4.13 7.25 -13.46
CA VAL A 692 -4.19 6.31 -14.59
C VAL A 692 -3.54 6.91 -15.83
N SER A 693 -3.85 8.16 -16.20
CA SER A 693 -3.25 8.84 -17.36
C SER A 693 -1.71 8.98 -17.23
N THR A 694 -1.23 9.29 -16.02
CA THR A 694 0.21 9.37 -15.71
C THR A 694 0.87 8.00 -15.83
N LEU A 695 0.26 6.96 -15.25
CA LEU A 695 0.75 5.58 -15.33
C LEU A 695 0.79 5.06 -16.77
N ASP A 696 -0.25 5.33 -17.57
CA ASP A 696 -0.32 4.98 -18.99
C ASP A 696 0.80 5.65 -19.79
N SER A 697 1.06 6.93 -19.51
CA SER A 697 2.16 7.70 -20.11
C SER A 697 3.53 7.11 -19.78
N ILE A 698 3.76 6.72 -18.52
CA ILE A 698 5.01 6.09 -18.07
C ILE A 698 5.20 4.71 -18.75
N LEU A 699 4.16 3.87 -18.75
CA LEU A 699 4.18 2.54 -19.37
C LEU A 699 4.41 2.57 -20.88
N ARG A 700 3.93 3.61 -21.58
CA ARG A 700 4.24 3.84 -23.00
C ARG A 700 5.65 4.39 -23.21
N SER A 701 6.12 5.30 -22.35
CA SER A 701 7.43 5.94 -22.51
C SER A 701 8.61 4.98 -22.33
N SER A 702 8.44 3.93 -21.52
CA SER A 702 9.43 2.87 -21.32
C SER A 702 9.59 1.93 -22.53
N GLY A 703 8.69 2.01 -23.52
CA GLY A 703 8.93 1.46 -24.85
C GLY A 703 10.04 2.23 -25.56
N SER A 704 11.28 1.77 -25.40
CA SER A 704 12.55 2.52 -25.58
C SER A 704 12.89 3.10 -26.98
N GLN A 705 11.93 3.28 -27.89
CA GLN A 705 12.21 3.86 -29.21
C GLN A 705 12.75 5.30 -29.14
N LYS A 706 12.32 6.10 -28.16
CA LYS A 706 12.66 7.53 -28.04
C LYS A 706 14.00 7.79 -27.34
N MET A 707 14.45 6.88 -26.47
CA MET A 707 15.77 6.95 -25.84
C MET A 707 16.83 6.28 -26.71
N GLU A 708 16.54 5.11 -27.29
CA GLU A 708 17.45 4.43 -28.21
C GLU A 708 17.80 5.29 -29.43
N SER A 709 16.83 6.00 -30.02
CA SER A 709 17.11 6.88 -31.18
C SER A 709 18.07 8.01 -30.81
N LYS A 710 17.94 8.58 -29.60
CA LYS A 710 18.85 9.61 -29.09
C LYS A 710 20.24 9.04 -28.75
N LEU A 711 20.31 7.84 -28.17
CA LEU A 711 21.58 7.14 -27.92
C LEU A 711 22.28 6.73 -29.23
N LYS A 712 21.54 6.26 -30.24
CA LYS A 712 22.06 5.96 -31.58
C LYS A 712 22.61 7.20 -32.29
N SER A 713 22.03 8.39 -32.04
CA SER A 713 22.61 9.67 -32.52
C SER A 713 23.82 10.18 -31.74
N LEU A 714 24.17 9.55 -30.61
CA LEU A 714 25.38 9.84 -29.83
C LEU A 714 26.52 8.85 -30.12
N LEU A 715 26.30 7.83 -30.95
CA LEU A 715 27.36 6.99 -31.48
C LEU A 715 28.21 7.83 -32.43
N VAL A 716 29.48 8.03 -32.07
CA VAL A 716 30.47 8.68 -32.94
C VAL A 716 30.56 7.89 -34.25
N PRO A 717 30.47 8.53 -35.44
CA PRO A 717 30.77 7.85 -36.68
C PRO A 717 32.19 7.29 -36.59
N SER A 718 32.34 5.98 -36.74
CA SER A 718 33.66 5.34 -36.82
C SER A 718 34.46 6.07 -37.90
N GLN A 719 35.58 6.69 -37.53
CA GLN A 719 36.44 7.36 -38.50
C GLN A 719 36.80 6.34 -39.57
N GLN A 720 36.37 6.62 -40.81
CA GLN A 720 36.85 5.88 -41.96
C GLN A 720 38.34 6.21 -42.07
N HIS A 721 39.20 5.24 -41.77
CA HIS A 721 40.55 5.27 -42.29
C HIS A 721 40.44 5.12 -43.80
N ASP A 722 40.77 6.18 -44.53
CA ASP A 722 40.97 6.12 -45.98
C ASP A 722 42.11 5.13 -46.29
N GLY A 723 41.79 3.99 -46.89
CA GLY A 723 42.80 3.00 -47.26
C GLY A 723 42.28 1.61 -47.64
N ALA A 724 42.12 1.40 -48.95
CA ALA A 724 41.96 0.12 -49.66
C ALA A 724 40.63 -0.67 -49.53
N ASP A 725 40.12 -1.05 -50.70
CA ASP A 725 38.97 -1.95 -50.90
C ASP A 725 39.20 -3.35 -50.33
N VAL A 726 38.25 -3.86 -49.54
CA VAL A 726 37.84 -5.27 -49.58
C VAL A 726 36.31 -5.34 -49.53
N SER A 727 35.71 -5.93 -50.56
CA SER A 727 34.26 -6.03 -50.69
C SER A 727 33.69 -7.24 -49.95
N PHE A 728 32.69 -7.02 -49.09
CA PHE A 728 31.82 -8.08 -48.58
C PHE A 728 30.35 -7.75 -48.87
N SER A 729 29.81 -8.38 -49.90
CA SER A 729 28.45 -8.16 -50.39
C SER A 729 27.42 -8.93 -49.56
N ASN A 730 26.85 -8.27 -48.53
CA ASN A 730 25.70 -8.80 -47.79
C ASN A 730 24.39 -8.65 -48.59
N ASN A 731 24.28 -9.46 -49.63
CA ASN A 731 23.04 -9.74 -50.33
C ASN A 731 22.24 -10.73 -49.46
N TRP A 732 21.11 -10.37 -48.85
CA TRP A 732 20.03 -11.30 -48.42
C TRP A 732 18.82 -10.54 -47.82
N LYS A 733 17.96 -9.96 -48.68
CA LYS A 733 16.48 -9.81 -48.48
C LYS A 733 15.81 -9.03 -49.61
N ARG A 734 15.22 -9.75 -50.58
CA ARG A 734 13.91 -9.47 -51.22
C ARG A 734 13.69 -10.37 -52.44
N ARG A 735 12.88 -11.43 -52.31
CA ARG A 735 12.05 -11.94 -53.42
C ARG A 735 11.00 -12.97 -52.98
N ARG A 736 9.74 -12.62 -53.27
CA ARG A 736 8.50 -13.40 -53.55
C ARG A 736 7.36 -12.78 -52.74
N ARG A 737 6.67 -11.77 -53.28
CA ARG A 737 5.72 -11.75 -54.43
C ARG A 737 4.42 -12.49 -54.11
N SER A 738 3.37 -11.70 -53.97
CA SER A 738 2.02 -12.02 -54.41
C SER A 738 1.99 -12.23 -55.93
N ASN A 739 1.24 -13.24 -56.35
CA ASN A 739 0.31 -13.22 -57.49
C ASN A 739 -0.74 -14.30 -57.20
#